data_AF-A0A6P4YQ39-F1
#
_entry.id   AF-A0A6P4YQ39-F1
#
_cell.length_a   1.000
_cell.length_b   1.000
_cell.length_c   1.000
_cell.angle_alpha   90.00
_cell.angle_beta   90.00
_cell.angle_gamma   90.00
#
_symmetry.space_group_name_H-M   'P 1'
#
loop_
_entity.id
_entity.type
_entity.pdbx_description
1 polymer ?
#
loop_
_entity_poly.entity_id
_entity_poly.type
_entity_poly.pdbx_seq_one_letter_code
_entity_poly.pdbx_strand_id
1 'polypeptide(L)'
;MGLTSEDKSAVLESWAKMSGPTFQDAGEKVFLLLLKTDSTKAMFPKFRDIPYDKLAGHPDVREHGGKVMQVLDDFIKGLDSAGDAAVEKVGLLHKGVGVTHENIDLMKPALIAFLGEMGCSSAAGAWENLWARFMEVHRTCPVTAGLIATTLRVNKKDVSKVVVTGAGCEGHFESSTSSPIVVKYDTKDDPYISATASFLKTLYDKRYSYIQPLPWKPGLRFGLADGYINLRMQRESDRGSFITPAEVVTPSELENMRRRLSRVRRESVGLVRRVDAFPKLPDDCREKSTTGATVSLLCFAAIAILVTSEVQRYGRSEIRYQYEVDKEVSEKLNMSVDITVAMPCEYVGADVTNSLGHYWSLRDQMTYFELTEKQKREQRKLQSLRRAINAKRSLRDVILQSGLDTSRTVIRHDHTTLYKKQVDACRFHGQLEIDKVSGTLHIMAGRSVQHGSGHNHYLAPDLLQSDEPVTYNFSHRIDRLSFGALTPGILNPLDGEEKNTDTGNMLYQYVVQVVPTTVRTRRISAQTHQFAVTEREKAVEAAYGRVRSGAAGIYIAFELSSIRVHISEEEKSLGHLAVRLCGIIGGVYTTSGVLYSLMATLTAQIFKKDAAVQELQETVTTDGSVQEQEETLTVELH
;
A
#
# COMPACT_ATOMS: atom_id res chain seq x y z
N MET A 1 -11.62 -0.98 -30.66
CA MET A 1 -12.24 -1.51 -31.91
C MET A 1 -13.53 -2.19 -31.51
N GLY A 2 -14.68 -1.81 -32.08
CA GLY A 2 -15.97 -2.40 -31.70
C GLY A 2 -16.29 -3.66 -32.50
N LEU A 3 -16.91 -4.66 -31.87
CA LEU A 3 -17.45 -5.83 -32.57
C LEU A 3 -18.54 -5.40 -33.56
N THR A 4 -18.48 -5.89 -34.80
CA THR A 4 -19.55 -5.67 -35.78
C THR A 4 -20.81 -6.46 -35.43
N SER A 5 -21.95 -6.12 -36.05
CA SER A 5 -23.19 -6.91 -35.88
C SER A 5 -23.05 -8.34 -36.40
N GLU A 6 -22.24 -8.55 -37.45
CA GLU A 6 -21.91 -9.86 -38.00
C GLU A 6 -21.07 -10.69 -37.01
N ASP A 7 -20.05 -10.08 -36.40
CA ASP A 7 -19.24 -10.73 -35.36
C ASP A 7 -20.09 -11.16 -34.17
N LYS A 8 -21.01 -10.30 -33.71
CA LYS A 8 -21.92 -10.61 -32.60
C LYS A 8 -22.80 -11.81 -32.90
N SER A 9 -23.38 -11.88 -34.11
CA SER A 9 -24.22 -13.01 -34.53
C SER A 9 -23.42 -14.31 -34.60
N ALA A 10 -22.21 -14.26 -35.19
CA ALA A 10 -21.34 -15.43 -35.30
C ALA A 10 -20.87 -15.95 -33.92
N VAL A 11 -20.57 -15.04 -32.98
CA VAL A 11 -20.22 -15.38 -31.59
C VAL A 11 -21.41 -16.01 -30.86
N LEU A 12 -22.62 -15.44 -30.94
CA LEU A 12 -23.79 -15.99 -30.26
C LEU A 12 -24.18 -17.37 -30.77
N GLU A 13 -24.15 -17.58 -32.09
CA GLU A 13 -24.48 -18.88 -32.70
C GLU A 13 -23.44 -19.97 -32.32
N SER A 14 -22.16 -19.62 -32.36
CA SER A 14 -21.09 -20.56 -31.97
C SER A 14 -21.05 -20.81 -30.45
N TRP A 15 -21.35 -19.81 -29.62
CA TRP A 15 -21.41 -19.93 -28.16
C TRP A 15 -22.48 -20.91 -27.68
N ALA A 16 -23.65 -20.93 -28.35
CA ALA A 16 -24.71 -21.89 -28.05
C ALA A 16 -24.26 -23.35 -28.22
N LYS A 17 -23.30 -23.61 -29.12
CA LYS A 17 -22.70 -24.93 -29.31
C LYS A 17 -21.57 -25.19 -28.31
N MET A 18 -20.74 -24.18 -28.02
CA MET A 18 -19.58 -24.31 -27.12
C MET A 18 -19.93 -24.43 -25.63
N SER A 19 -21.01 -23.77 -25.18
CA SER A 19 -21.40 -23.74 -23.76
C SER A 19 -21.83 -25.10 -23.20
N GLY A 20 -22.18 -26.05 -24.08
CA GLY A 20 -22.51 -27.43 -23.71
C GLY A 20 -23.73 -27.56 -22.77
N PRO A 21 -24.02 -28.77 -22.25
CA PRO A 21 -25.09 -28.97 -21.28
C PRO A 21 -24.74 -28.41 -19.90
N THR A 22 -23.45 -28.35 -19.56
CA THR A 22 -22.94 -27.72 -18.33
C THR A 22 -21.66 -26.95 -18.64
N PHE A 23 -21.48 -25.80 -17.98
CA PHE A 23 -20.27 -24.99 -18.11
C PHE A 23 -19.02 -25.72 -17.62
N GLN A 24 -19.17 -26.67 -16.69
CA GLN A 24 -18.08 -27.49 -16.17
C GLN A 24 -17.50 -28.42 -17.24
N ASP A 25 -18.36 -29.06 -18.05
CA ASP A 25 -17.92 -29.96 -19.12
C ASP A 25 -17.21 -29.19 -20.25
N ALA A 26 -17.75 -28.02 -20.62
CA ALA A 26 -17.12 -27.17 -21.63
C ALA A 26 -15.81 -26.56 -21.11
N GLY A 27 -15.80 -26.09 -19.86
CA GLY A 27 -14.63 -25.51 -19.23
C GLY A 27 -13.49 -26.51 -19.07
N GLU A 28 -13.79 -27.78 -18.76
CA GLU A 28 -12.79 -28.84 -18.70
C GLU A 28 -12.07 -29.01 -20.04
N LYS A 29 -12.80 -29.10 -21.16
CA LYS A 29 -12.20 -29.26 -22.50
C LYS A 29 -11.29 -28.10 -22.88
N VAL A 30 -11.74 -26.86 -22.64
CA VAL A 30 -10.92 -25.66 -22.88
C VAL A 30 -9.67 -25.67 -22.01
N PHE A 31 -9.77 -26.07 -20.75
CA PHE A 31 -8.62 -26.12 -19.84
C PHE A 31 -7.66 -27.26 -20.18
N LEU A 32 -8.12 -28.41 -20.68
CA LEU A 32 -7.24 -29.47 -21.16
C LEU A 32 -6.40 -29.00 -22.37
N LEU A 33 -6.95 -28.13 -23.23
CA LEU A 33 -6.20 -27.49 -24.32
C LEU A 33 -5.19 -26.46 -23.80
N LEU A 34 -5.57 -25.66 -22.80
CA LEU A 34 -4.72 -24.63 -22.19
C LEU A 34 -3.55 -25.19 -21.36
N LEU A 35 -3.80 -26.24 -20.59
CA LEU A 35 -2.87 -26.84 -19.62
C LEU A 35 -1.90 -27.83 -20.25
N LYS A 36 -1.89 -27.94 -21.59
CA LYS A 36 -0.96 -28.80 -22.33
C LYS A 36 0.50 -28.35 -22.18
N THR A 37 0.72 -27.07 -21.91
CA THR A 37 2.06 -26.51 -21.65
C THR A 37 2.30 -26.41 -20.14
N ASP A 38 3.47 -26.88 -19.68
CA ASP A 38 3.82 -26.88 -18.25
C ASP A 38 3.88 -25.48 -17.64
N SER A 39 4.20 -24.45 -18.45
CA SER A 39 4.20 -23.04 -18.02
C SER A 39 2.81 -22.53 -17.65
N THR A 40 1.76 -22.93 -18.39
CA THR A 40 0.37 -22.54 -18.07
C THR A 40 -0.11 -23.26 -16.82
N LYS A 41 0.22 -24.54 -16.70
CA LYS A 41 -0.19 -25.38 -15.58
C LYS A 41 0.42 -24.95 -14.24
N ALA A 42 1.66 -24.47 -14.23
CA ALA A 42 2.32 -23.95 -13.04
C ALA A 42 1.58 -22.76 -12.38
N MET A 43 0.72 -22.06 -13.13
CA MET A 43 -0.05 -20.90 -12.64
C MET A 43 -1.28 -21.26 -11.79
N PHE A 44 -1.67 -22.54 -11.71
CA PHE A 44 -2.88 -22.97 -11.02
C PHE A 44 -2.55 -23.78 -9.75
N PRO A 45 -2.47 -23.16 -8.56
CA PRO A 45 -2.01 -23.82 -7.33
C PRO A 45 -2.79 -25.08 -6.95
N LYS A 46 -4.07 -25.18 -7.32
CA LYS A 46 -4.94 -26.32 -6.99
C LYS A 46 -4.63 -27.59 -7.76
N PHE A 47 -4.09 -27.49 -8.99
CA PHE A 47 -3.88 -28.64 -9.86
C PHE A 47 -2.56 -28.61 -10.65
N ARG A 48 -1.61 -27.73 -10.27
CA ARG A 48 -0.28 -27.65 -10.87
C ARG A 48 0.54 -28.95 -10.71
N ASP A 49 0.31 -29.70 -9.63
CA ASP A 49 1.09 -30.89 -9.26
C ASP A 49 0.47 -32.20 -9.82
N ILE A 50 -0.70 -32.13 -10.48
CA ILE A 50 -1.42 -33.29 -11.02
C ILE A 50 -0.90 -33.59 -12.44
N PRO A 51 -0.44 -34.81 -12.78
CA PRO A 51 0.00 -35.16 -14.13
C PRO A 51 -1.08 -34.88 -15.19
N TYR A 52 -0.69 -34.45 -16.41
CA TYR A 52 -1.63 -34.04 -17.46
C TYR A 52 -2.68 -35.13 -17.77
N ASP A 53 -2.23 -36.39 -17.83
CA ASP A 53 -3.08 -37.56 -18.12
C ASP A 53 -4.17 -37.80 -17.07
N LYS A 54 -4.07 -37.15 -15.89
CA LYS A 54 -5.04 -37.25 -14.78
C LYS A 54 -5.86 -35.98 -14.57
N LEU A 55 -5.72 -34.97 -15.45
CA LEU A 55 -6.49 -33.73 -15.37
C LEU A 55 -7.93 -33.91 -15.87
N ALA A 56 -8.15 -34.83 -16.82
CA ALA A 56 -9.48 -35.17 -17.30
C ALA A 56 -10.34 -35.74 -16.17
N GLY A 57 -11.53 -35.20 -15.99
CA GLY A 57 -12.48 -35.54 -14.92
C GLY A 57 -12.14 -34.96 -13.54
N HIS A 58 -11.04 -34.22 -13.38
CA HIS A 58 -10.62 -33.72 -12.07
C HIS A 58 -11.55 -32.61 -11.56
N PRO A 59 -12.06 -32.68 -10.31
CA PRO A 59 -13.06 -31.74 -9.80
C PRO A 59 -12.57 -30.28 -9.77
N ASP A 60 -11.32 -30.03 -9.41
CA ASP A 60 -10.78 -28.65 -9.38
C ASP A 60 -10.62 -28.02 -10.77
N VAL A 61 -10.34 -28.82 -11.80
CA VAL A 61 -10.24 -28.35 -13.19
C VAL A 61 -11.63 -28.01 -13.71
N ARG A 62 -12.61 -28.90 -13.44
CA ARG A 62 -14.02 -28.69 -13.79
C ARG A 62 -14.63 -27.48 -13.07
N GLU A 63 -14.32 -27.29 -11.80
CA GLU A 63 -14.81 -26.15 -11.01
C GLU A 63 -14.23 -24.82 -11.53
N HIS A 64 -12.92 -24.77 -11.76
CA HIS A 64 -12.26 -23.55 -12.22
C HIS A 64 -12.61 -23.23 -13.68
N GLY A 65 -12.59 -24.23 -14.57
CA GLY A 65 -13.02 -24.09 -15.96
C GLY A 65 -14.48 -23.66 -16.08
N GLY A 66 -15.37 -24.21 -15.25
CA GLY A 66 -16.77 -23.80 -15.22
C GLY A 66 -16.98 -22.33 -14.84
N LYS A 67 -16.20 -21.81 -13.88
CA LYS A 67 -16.23 -20.39 -13.51
C LYS A 67 -15.78 -19.48 -14.66
N VAL A 68 -14.78 -19.89 -15.42
CA VAL A 68 -14.31 -19.13 -16.60
C VAL A 68 -15.38 -19.11 -17.69
N MET A 69 -16.00 -20.26 -17.98
CA MET A 69 -17.09 -20.34 -18.96
C MET A 69 -18.31 -19.50 -18.54
N GLN A 70 -18.60 -19.42 -17.24
CA GLN A 70 -19.66 -18.55 -16.72
C GLN A 70 -19.36 -17.05 -16.92
N VAL A 71 -18.12 -16.62 -16.70
CA VAL A 71 -17.71 -15.22 -16.93
C VAL A 71 -17.78 -14.87 -18.42
N LEU A 72 -17.40 -15.80 -19.29
CA LEU A 72 -17.54 -15.63 -20.74
C LEU A 72 -19.02 -15.58 -21.15
N ASP A 73 -19.89 -16.37 -20.53
CA ASP A 73 -21.33 -16.33 -20.77
C ASP A 73 -21.92 -14.96 -20.38
N ASP A 74 -21.60 -14.47 -19.18
CA ASP A 74 -22.05 -13.17 -18.68
C ASP A 74 -21.55 -12.02 -19.58
N PHE A 75 -20.31 -12.13 -20.09
CA PHE A 75 -19.74 -11.15 -21.01
C PHE A 75 -20.41 -11.18 -22.38
N ILE A 76 -20.58 -12.37 -22.98
CA ILE A 76 -21.17 -12.56 -24.31
C ILE A 76 -22.65 -12.15 -24.32
N LYS A 77 -23.42 -12.52 -23.28
CA LYS A 77 -24.82 -12.10 -23.14
C LYS A 77 -24.96 -10.62 -22.80
N GLY A 78 -23.94 -10.02 -22.18
CA GLY A 78 -23.92 -8.62 -21.76
C GLY A 78 -23.27 -7.63 -22.73
N LEU A 79 -22.96 -8.03 -23.98
CA LEU A 79 -22.19 -7.24 -24.95
C LEU A 79 -22.78 -5.84 -25.27
N ASP A 80 -24.09 -5.66 -25.13
CA ASP A 80 -24.79 -4.39 -25.41
C ASP A 80 -25.13 -3.57 -24.15
N SER A 81 -24.75 -4.04 -22.95
CA SER A 81 -25.13 -3.39 -21.68
C SER A 81 -24.07 -3.52 -20.58
N ALA A 82 -24.15 -4.55 -19.74
CA ALA A 82 -23.45 -4.65 -18.46
C ALA A 82 -22.41 -5.79 -18.39
N GLY A 83 -22.07 -6.42 -19.52
CA GLY A 83 -21.12 -7.55 -19.57
C GLY A 83 -19.71 -7.18 -19.09
N ASP A 84 -19.31 -5.92 -19.26
CA ASP A 84 -17.97 -5.42 -18.87
C ASP A 84 -17.70 -5.59 -17.36
N ALA A 85 -18.73 -5.52 -16.51
CA ALA A 85 -18.59 -5.65 -15.05
C ALA A 85 -18.10 -7.03 -14.59
N ALA A 86 -18.48 -8.10 -15.31
CA ALA A 86 -18.02 -9.45 -15.01
C ALA A 86 -16.51 -9.60 -15.30
N VAL A 87 -16.07 -9.00 -16.41
CA VAL A 87 -14.67 -9.01 -16.86
C VAL A 87 -13.79 -8.14 -15.94
N GLU A 88 -14.27 -6.96 -15.54
CA GLU A 88 -13.57 -6.09 -14.58
C GLU A 88 -13.32 -6.79 -13.24
N LYS A 89 -14.33 -7.51 -12.71
CA LYS A 89 -14.21 -8.25 -11.44
C LYS A 89 -13.15 -9.36 -11.54
N VAL A 90 -13.09 -10.06 -12.66
CA VAL A 90 -12.08 -11.10 -12.90
C VAL A 90 -10.69 -10.49 -13.13
N GLY A 91 -10.61 -9.32 -13.79
CA GLY A 91 -9.39 -8.50 -13.89
C GLY A 91 -8.74 -8.24 -12.53
N LEU A 92 -9.53 -7.81 -11.55
CA LEU A 92 -9.06 -7.59 -10.19
C LEU A 92 -8.57 -8.87 -9.50
N LEU A 93 -9.25 -10.00 -9.70
CA LEU A 93 -8.85 -11.29 -9.13
C LEU A 93 -7.54 -11.80 -9.73
N HIS A 94 -7.38 -11.73 -11.06
CA HIS A 94 -6.16 -12.13 -11.75
C HIS A 94 -4.96 -11.24 -11.36
N LYS A 95 -5.18 -9.93 -11.16
CA LYS A 95 -4.17 -9.03 -10.61
C LYS A 95 -3.78 -9.38 -9.17
N GLY A 96 -4.76 -9.74 -8.33
CA GLY A 96 -4.52 -10.16 -6.95
C GLY A 96 -3.69 -11.43 -6.82
N VAL A 97 -3.78 -12.34 -7.81
CA VAL A 97 -3.01 -13.60 -7.88
C VAL A 97 -1.70 -13.44 -8.67
N GLY A 98 -1.46 -12.28 -9.28
CA GLY A 98 -0.21 -11.96 -9.99
C GLY A 98 -0.12 -12.53 -11.41
N VAL A 99 -1.26 -12.82 -12.06
CA VAL A 99 -1.30 -13.29 -13.45
C VAL A 99 -1.14 -12.11 -14.40
N THR A 100 -0.20 -12.17 -15.34
CA THR A 100 0.04 -11.11 -16.33
C THR A 100 -1.02 -11.14 -17.44
N HIS A 101 -1.25 -10.01 -18.12
CA HIS A 101 -2.18 -9.98 -19.26
C HIS A 101 -1.74 -10.89 -20.40
N GLU A 102 -0.43 -11.08 -20.60
CA GLU A 102 0.14 -12.03 -21.57
C GLU A 102 -0.26 -13.48 -21.24
N ASN A 103 -0.26 -13.84 -19.96
CA ASN A 103 -0.68 -15.18 -19.53
C ASN A 103 -2.18 -15.42 -19.70
N ILE A 104 -3.01 -14.38 -19.54
CA ILE A 104 -4.45 -14.46 -19.83
C ILE A 104 -4.69 -14.62 -21.33
N ASP A 105 -3.88 -13.96 -22.17
CA ASP A 105 -4.01 -14.03 -23.62
C ASP A 105 -3.74 -15.44 -24.19
N LEU A 106 -3.07 -16.32 -23.43
CA LEU A 106 -2.92 -17.75 -23.76
C LEU A 106 -4.25 -18.51 -23.82
N MET A 107 -5.33 -17.95 -23.26
CA MET A 107 -6.68 -18.52 -23.37
C MET A 107 -7.24 -18.38 -24.79
N LYS A 108 -6.83 -17.34 -25.55
CA LYS A 108 -7.28 -17.10 -26.93
C LYS A 108 -7.07 -18.32 -27.84
N PRO A 109 -5.84 -18.87 -28.00
CA PRO A 109 -5.63 -20.03 -28.85
C PRO A 109 -6.36 -21.29 -28.36
N ALA A 110 -6.55 -21.46 -27.04
CA ALA A 110 -7.30 -22.60 -26.49
C ALA A 110 -8.80 -22.53 -26.84
N LEU A 111 -9.40 -21.33 -26.76
CA LEU A 111 -10.80 -21.11 -27.15
C LEU A 111 -11.02 -21.32 -28.66
N ILE A 112 -10.09 -20.85 -29.50
CA ILE A 112 -10.16 -21.02 -30.95
C ILE A 112 -9.99 -22.51 -31.34
N ALA A 113 -9.08 -23.23 -30.67
CA ALA A 113 -8.94 -24.67 -30.88
C ALA A 113 -10.21 -25.43 -30.50
N PHE A 114 -10.83 -25.09 -29.35
CA PHE A 114 -12.10 -25.68 -28.92
C PHE A 114 -13.26 -25.35 -29.87
N LEU A 115 -13.31 -24.12 -30.39
CA LEU A 115 -14.26 -23.71 -31.43
C LEU A 115 -14.12 -24.58 -32.70
N GLY A 116 -12.89 -24.93 -33.07
CA GLY A 116 -12.58 -25.84 -34.17
C GLY A 116 -13.09 -27.26 -33.94
N GLU A 117 -12.89 -27.81 -32.74
CA GLU A 117 -13.41 -29.14 -32.35
C GLU A 117 -14.95 -29.21 -32.41
N MET A 118 -15.63 -28.09 -32.17
CA MET A 118 -17.09 -27.98 -32.24
C MET A 118 -17.63 -27.72 -33.67
N GLY A 119 -16.76 -27.67 -34.68
CA GLY A 119 -17.14 -27.46 -36.08
C GLY A 119 -17.52 -26.01 -36.43
N CYS A 120 -17.11 -25.04 -35.61
CA CYS A 120 -17.44 -23.61 -35.77
C CYS A 120 -16.23 -22.77 -36.24
N SER A 121 -15.32 -23.35 -37.01
CA SER A 121 -14.07 -22.68 -37.45
C SER A 121 -14.29 -21.40 -38.25
N SER A 122 -15.43 -21.24 -38.92
CA SER A 122 -15.82 -20.01 -39.62
C SER A 122 -16.00 -18.80 -38.70
N ALA A 123 -16.26 -19.01 -37.41
CA ALA A 123 -16.42 -17.94 -36.42
C ALA A 123 -15.09 -17.51 -35.76
N ALA A 124 -13.95 -18.09 -36.14
CA ALA A 124 -12.67 -17.82 -35.48
C ALA A 124 -12.29 -16.33 -35.49
N GLY A 125 -12.48 -15.62 -36.60
CA GLY A 125 -12.20 -14.19 -36.70
C GLY A 125 -13.06 -13.33 -35.76
N ALA A 126 -14.34 -13.67 -35.61
CA ALA A 126 -15.25 -12.99 -34.69
C ALA A 126 -14.84 -13.23 -33.21
N TRP A 127 -14.38 -14.43 -32.90
CA TRP A 127 -13.83 -14.78 -31.58
C TRP A 127 -12.52 -14.05 -31.26
N GLU A 128 -11.68 -13.77 -32.26
CA GLU A 128 -10.49 -12.93 -32.05
C GLU A 128 -10.86 -11.49 -31.69
N ASN A 129 -11.84 -10.91 -32.38
CA ASN A 129 -12.34 -9.57 -32.11
C ASN A 129 -13.02 -9.49 -30.73
N LEU A 130 -13.81 -10.51 -30.38
CA LEU A 130 -14.41 -10.67 -29.05
C LEU A 130 -13.34 -10.70 -27.95
N TRP A 131 -12.29 -11.52 -28.13
CA TRP A 131 -11.22 -11.65 -27.17
C TRP A 131 -10.42 -10.34 -27.02
N ALA A 132 -10.19 -9.62 -28.12
CA ALA A 132 -9.56 -8.30 -28.06
C ALA A 132 -10.37 -7.30 -27.23
N ARG A 133 -11.71 -7.30 -27.36
CA ARG A 133 -12.61 -6.50 -26.51
C ARG A 133 -12.61 -6.96 -25.06
N PHE A 134 -12.61 -8.27 -24.82
CA PHE A 134 -12.49 -8.84 -23.48
C PHE A 134 -11.19 -8.37 -22.81
N MET A 135 -10.06 -8.42 -23.51
CA MET A 135 -8.77 -7.97 -22.99
C MET A 135 -8.70 -6.45 -22.81
N GLU A 136 -9.40 -5.66 -23.64
CA GLU A 136 -9.55 -4.21 -23.42
C GLU A 136 -10.20 -3.94 -22.06
N VAL A 137 -11.32 -4.60 -21.75
CA VAL A 137 -12.04 -4.46 -20.47
C VAL A 137 -11.25 -5.07 -19.30
N HIS A 138 -10.63 -6.25 -19.49
CA HIS A 138 -9.81 -6.90 -18.46
C HIS A 138 -8.63 -6.04 -18.01
N ARG A 139 -8.07 -5.25 -18.93
CA ARG A 139 -7.01 -4.27 -18.66
C ARG A 139 -7.53 -3.00 -17.96
N THR A 140 -8.81 -2.69 -18.06
CA THR A 140 -9.39 -1.54 -17.34
C THR A 140 -9.52 -1.85 -15.85
N CYS A 141 -9.08 -0.91 -15.02
CA CYS A 141 -9.21 -1.01 -13.57
C CYS A 141 -10.41 -0.18 -13.15
N PRO A 142 -11.49 -0.77 -12.61
CA PRO A 142 -12.55 0.03 -12.04
C PRO A 142 -11.98 0.79 -10.84
N VAL A 143 -12.10 2.13 -10.88
CA VAL A 143 -11.96 2.95 -9.67
C VAL A 143 -13.18 2.63 -8.81
N THR A 144 -13.10 1.57 -8.01
CA THR A 144 -14.09 1.34 -6.97
C THR A 144 -13.99 2.51 -6.00
N ALA A 145 -14.99 3.39 -6.04
CA ALA A 145 -15.23 4.45 -5.08
C ALA A 145 -15.56 3.86 -3.70
N GLY A 146 -14.54 3.29 -3.05
CA GLY A 146 -14.61 2.69 -1.74
C GLY A 146 -13.26 2.84 -1.04
N LEU A 147 -13.22 3.74 -0.05
CA LEU A 147 -12.08 4.04 0.83
C LEU A 147 -10.86 4.74 0.20
N ILE A 148 -10.99 6.05 -0.08
CA ILE A 148 -9.87 6.98 0.14
C ILE A 148 -10.40 8.23 0.84
N ALA A 149 -10.30 8.26 2.17
CA ALA A 149 -10.37 9.51 2.92
C ALA A 149 -9.03 10.25 2.71
N THR A 150 -8.96 11.17 1.76
CA THR A 150 -7.79 12.04 1.60
C THR A 150 -8.07 13.39 2.25
N THR A 151 -7.36 13.68 3.35
CA THR A 151 -7.25 15.02 3.92
C THR A 151 -6.42 15.90 2.99
N LEU A 152 -7.05 16.87 2.32
CA LEU A 152 -6.36 17.94 1.60
C LEU A 152 -6.03 19.08 2.58
N ARG A 153 -4.74 19.33 2.82
CA ARG A 153 -4.26 20.62 3.37
C ARG A 153 -3.86 21.50 2.20
N VAL A 154 -4.58 22.60 2.00
CA VAL A 154 -4.21 23.65 1.04
C VAL A 154 -3.50 24.77 1.79
N ASN A 155 -2.28 25.10 1.38
CA ASN A 155 -1.53 26.25 1.87
C ASN A 155 -1.93 27.49 1.05
N LYS A 156 -2.26 28.60 1.72
CA LYS A 156 -2.93 29.79 1.16
C LYS A 156 -2.09 30.66 0.21
N LYS A 157 -0.87 30.28 -0.17
CA LYS A 157 0.05 31.22 -0.86
C LYS A 157 0.64 30.80 -2.21
N ASP A 158 0.42 29.59 -2.72
CA ASP A 158 0.90 29.24 -4.07
C ASP A 158 -0.04 28.24 -4.75
N VAL A 159 -0.83 28.72 -5.71
CA VAL A 159 -1.76 27.90 -6.51
C VAL A 159 -1.17 27.67 -7.91
N SER A 160 0.01 27.06 -8.00
CA SER A 160 0.61 26.73 -9.30
C SER A 160 1.24 25.35 -9.42
N LYS A 161 1.36 24.55 -8.34
CA LYS A 161 1.83 23.16 -8.44
C LYS A 161 1.13 22.23 -7.45
N VAL A 162 0.31 21.31 -7.98
CA VAL A 162 -0.14 20.11 -7.28
C VAL A 162 0.65 18.93 -7.85
N VAL A 163 1.49 18.31 -7.03
CA VAL A 163 2.20 17.06 -7.40
C VAL A 163 1.38 15.90 -6.85
N VAL A 164 0.79 15.11 -7.75
CA VAL A 164 0.15 13.83 -7.42
C VAL A 164 1.17 12.72 -7.70
N THR A 165 1.64 12.02 -6.67
CA THR A 165 2.41 10.78 -6.82
C THR A 165 1.44 9.60 -6.87
N GLY A 166 1.11 9.16 -8.08
CA GLY A 166 0.35 7.94 -8.34
C GLY A 166 1.27 6.80 -8.80
N ALA A 167 1.03 5.59 -8.31
CA ALA A 167 1.69 4.38 -8.77
C ALA A 167 1.42 4.17 -10.28
N GLY A 168 2.50 3.92 -11.03
CA GLY A 168 2.52 3.93 -12.49
C GLY A 168 1.43 3.10 -13.15
N CYS A 169 0.53 3.80 -13.84
CA CYS A 169 -0.30 3.30 -14.92
C CYS A 169 -0.03 4.22 -16.12
N GLU A 170 0.45 3.67 -17.23
CA GLU A 170 0.59 4.42 -18.49
C GLU A 170 -0.76 4.40 -19.22
N GLY A 171 -1.29 5.57 -19.57
CA GLY A 171 -2.50 5.72 -20.37
C GLY A 171 -3.12 7.12 -20.30
N HIS A 172 -3.48 7.66 -21.47
CA HIS A 172 -3.92 9.04 -21.71
C HIS A 172 -5.08 9.52 -20.83
N PHE A 173 -4.94 10.74 -20.29
CA PHE A 173 -5.95 11.46 -19.52
C PHE A 173 -6.90 12.26 -20.43
N GLU A 174 -8.16 11.81 -20.56
CA GLU A 174 -9.30 12.70 -20.83
C GLU A 174 -10.14 12.79 -19.55
N SER A 175 -10.32 14.01 -19.05
CA SER A 175 -10.93 14.28 -17.75
C SER A 175 -12.44 14.05 -17.76
N SER A 176 -12.87 12.96 -17.14
CA SER A 176 -14.28 12.69 -16.84
C SER A 176 -14.47 12.38 -15.35
N THR A 177 -14.31 13.37 -14.48
CA THR A 177 -14.72 13.25 -13.09
C THR A 177 -16.19 13.64 -12.92
N SER A 178 -17.06 12.63 -12.95
CA SER A 178 -18.44 12.71 -12.48
C SER A 178 -18.49 12.51 -10.96
N SER A 179 -18.42 13.60 -10.20
CA SER A 179 -18.94 13.71 -8.83
C SER A 179 -19.02 15.20 -8.43
N PRO A 180 -20.11 15.67 -7.81
CA PRO A 180 -20.30 17.08 -7.51
C PRO A 180 -19.36 17.51 -6.38
N ILE A 181 -18.47 18.44 -6.68
CA ILE A 181 -17.72 19.19 -5.68
C ILE A 181 -18.73 20.13 -5.00
N VAL A 182 -19.09 19.84 -3.74
CA VAL A 182 -19.82 20.80 -2.90
C VAL A 182 -18.83 21.85 -2.44
N VAL A 183 -18.74 22.96 -3.17
CA VAL A 183 -18.06 24.16 -2.66
C VAL A 183 -19.11 25.07 -2.02
N LYS A 184 -19.07 25.17 -0.70
CA LYS A 184 -19.76 26.25 0.02
C LYS A 184 -18.91 27.51 -0.10
N TYR A 185 -19.40 28.51 -0.82
CA TYR A 185 -18.90 29.88 -0.69
C TYR A 185 -19.96 30.74 -0.01
N ASP A 186 -19.50 31.50 0.98
CA ASP A 186 -20.24 32.58 1.61
C ASP A 186 -20.17 33.79 0.68
N THR A 187 -21.33 34.35 0.35
CA THR A 187 -21.51 35.32 -0.73
C THR A 187 -21.43 36.74 -0.18
N LYS A 188 -20.26 37.37 -0.29
CA LYS A 188 -20.16 38.83 -0.40
C LYS A 188 -19.05 39.21 -1.37
N ASP A 189 -19.49 39.78 -2.50
CA ASP A 189 -18.76 40.68 -3.40
C ASP A 189 -17.42 40.19 -3.98
N ASP A 190 -17.46 39.42 -5.09
CA ASP A 190 -16.26 39.19 -5.91
C ASP A 190 -16.57 39.09 -7.43
N PRO A 191 -15.98 39.95 -8.30
CA PRO A 191 -16.16 39.94 -9.76
C PRO A 191 -15.69 38.66 -10.50
N TYR A 192 -15.06 37.68 -9.84
CA TYR A 192 -14.71 36.38 -10.42
C TYR A 192 -15.91 35.44 -10.71
N ILE A 193 -17.10 35.79 -10.22
CA ILE A 193 -18.34 34.99 -10.44
C ILE A 193 -18.81 35.04 -11.91
N SER A 194 -18.53 36.13 -12.63
CA SER A 194 -18.91 36.31 -14.04
C SER A 194 -18.23 35.31 -14.99
N ALA A 195 -16.93 35.05 -14.77
CA ALA A 195 -16.16 34.12 -15.57
C ALA A 195 -16.56 32.66 -15.33
N THR A 196 -16.88 32.32 -14.07
CA THR A 196 -17.29 30.97 -13.68
C THR A 196 -18.69 30.63 -14.17
N ALA A 197 -19.62 31.61 -14.12
CA ALA A 197 -20.96 31.46 -14.69
C ALA A 197 -20.94 31.34 -16.22
N SER A 198 -20.06 32.09 -16.90
CA SER A 198 -19.87 31.99 -18.36
C SER A 198 -19.27 30.64 -18.76
N PHE A 199 -18.33 30.11 -17.96
CA PHE A 199 -17.74 28.79 -18.19
C PHE A 199 -18.76 27.66 -18.02
N LEU A 200 -19.59 27.72 -16.97
CA LEU A 200 -20.67 26.73 -16.75
C LEU A 200 -21.76 26.80 -17.82
N LYS A 201 -22.10 28.00 -18.30
CA LYS A 201 -23.00 28.19 -19.45
C LYS A 201 -22.45 27.56 -20.72
N THR A 202 -21.16 27.76 -21.00
CA THR A 202 -20.48 27.19 -22.17
C THR A 202 -20.38 25.67 -22.10
N LEU A 203 -20.18 25.11 -20.90
CA LEU A 203 -20.19 23.66 -20.66
C LEU A 203 -21.59 23.07 -20.85
N TYR A 204 -22.63 23.78 -20.44
CA TYR A 204 -24.01 23.36 -20.62
C TYR A 204 -24.41 23.37 -22.10
N ASP A 205 -24.11 24.48 -22.81
CA ASP A 205 -24.40 24.64 -24.24
C ASP A 205 -23.61 23.63 -25.10
N LYS A 206 -22.37 23.27 -24.71
CA LYS A 206 -21.58 22.25 -25.43
C LYS A 206 -22.03 20.81 -25.19
N ARG A 207 -22.57 20.49 -24.00
CA ARG A 207 -22.84 19.11 -23.58
C ARG A 207 -24.31 18.69 -23.71
N TYR A 208 -25.23 19.65 -23.77
CA TYR A 208 -26.68 19.43 -23.76
C TYR A 208 -27.43 20.16 -24.89
N SER A 209 -26.75 20.53 -25.99
CA SER A 209 -27.32 21.26 -27.13
C SER A 209 -28.52 20.58 -27.83
N TYR A 210 -28.76 19.30 -27.56
CA TYR A 210 -29.87 18.50 -28.09
C TYR A 210 -31.15 18.56 -27.23
N ILE A 211 -31.11 19.19 -26.04
CA ILE A 211 -32.27 19.42 -25.19
C ILE A 211 -32.74 20.86 -25.47
N GLN A 212 -33.94 21.03 -26.06
CA GLN A 212 -34.44 22.36 -26.41
C GLN A 212 -34.44 23.32 -25.21
N PRO A 213 -34.17 24.62 -25.43
CA PRO A 213 -34.17 25.60 -24.34
C PRO A 213 -35.59 25.79 -23.80
N LEU A 214 -35.73 25.68 -22.47
CA LEU A 214 -36.97 25.98 -21.74
C LEU A 214 -37.40 27.45 -21.98
N PRO A 215 -38.72 27.74 -22.12
CA PRO A 215 -39.20 29.08 -22.47
C PRO A 215 -39.23 30.01 -21.24
N TRP A 216 -38.45 31.08 -21.24
CA TRP A 216 -38.45 32.10 -20.18
C TRP A 216 -39.40 33.25 -20.53
N LYS A 217 -40.37 33.53 -19.66
CA LYS A 217 -40.97 34.87 -19.56
C LYS A 217 -39.99 35.79 -18.79
N PRO A 218 -39.70 37.02 -19.24
CA PRO A 218 -38.83 37.92 -18.50
C PRO A 218 -39.55 38.41 -17.22
N GLY A 219 -38.94 38.20 -16.04
CA GLY A 219 -39.41 38.82 -14.78
C GLY A 219 -39.35 37.98 -13.50
N LEU A 220 -39.09 36.67 -13.57
CA LEU A 220 -39.09 35.79 -12.39
C LEU A 220 -37.65 35.50 -11.91
N ARG A 221 -37.30 35.93 -10.69
CA ARG A 221 -36.04 35.54 -10.01
C ARG A 221 -36.32 34.39 -9.05
N PHE A 222 -35.78 33.20 -9.31
CA PHE A 222 -35.74 32.11 -8.32
C PHE A 222 -34.35 32.04 -7.67
N GLY A 223 -34.31 31.70 -6.39
CA GLY A 223 -33.05 31.41 -5.70
C GLY A 223 -32.46 30.07 -6.16
N LEU A 224 -31.14 29.99 -6.27
CA LEU A 224 -30.40 28.78 -6.67
C LEU A 224 -30.77 27.53 -5.84
N ALA A 225 -31.18 27.73 -4.57
CA ALA A 225 -31.63 26.66 -3.69
C ALA A 225 -32.95 26.01 -4.17
N ASP A 226 -33.88 26.79 -4.72
CA ASP A 226 -35.18 26.30 -5.16
C ASP A 226 -35.07 25.51 -6.47
N GLY A 227 -34.18 25.94 -7.37
CA GLY A 227 -33.82 25.18 -8.58
C GLY A 227 -33.12 23.85 -8.25
N TYR A 228 -32.26 23.84 -7.24
CA TYR A 228 -31.55 22.62 -6.80
C TYR A 228 -32.49 21.59 -6.16
N ILE A 229 -33.50 22.04 -5.39
CA ILE A 229 -34.51 21.15 -4.79
C ILE A 229 -35.37 20.51 -5.89
N ASN A 230 -35.76 21.27 -6.91
CA ASN A 230 -36.58 20.76 -8.02
C ASN A 230 -35.84 19.68 -8.82
N LEU A 231 -34.56 19.92 -9.18
CA LEU A 231 -33.71 18.95 -9.88
C LEU A 231 -33.42 17.68 -9.07
N ARG A 232 -33.31 17.79 -7.74
CA ARG A 232 -33.07 16.63 -6.87
C ARG A 232 -34.30 15.73 -6.74
N MET A 233 -35.51 16.29 -6.84
CA MET A 233 -36.76 15.55 -6.71
C MET A 233 -37.17 14.79 -7.98
N GLN A 234 -36.58 15.11 -9.13
CA GLN A 234 -36.81 14.39 -10.40
C GLN A 234 -35.96 13.12 -10.56
N ARG A 235 -35.28 12.68 -9.50
CA ARG A 235 -34.36 11.54 -9.52
C ARG A 235 -35.00 10.34 -8.81
N GLU A 236 -35.25 9.28 -9.56
CA GLU A 236 -35.99 8.11 -9.05
C GLU A 236 -35.13 7.21 -8.12
N SER A 237 -33.80 7.25 -8.24
CA SER A 237 -32.88 6.62 -7.27
C SER A 237 -31.48 7.27 -7.21
N ASP A 238 -30.75 6.98 -6.13
CA ASP A 238 -29.40 7.50 -5.83
C ASP A 238 -28.33 7.21 -6.90
N ARG A 239 -28.64 6.51 -8.01
CA ARG A 239 -27.72 6.22 -9.13
C ARG A 239 -28.15 6.73 -10.53
N GLY A 240 -29.05 7.70 -10.61
CA GLY A 240 -28.98 8.73 -11.66
C GLY A 240 -29.57 8.39 -13.04
N SER A 241 -30.87 8.11 -13.11
CA SER A 241 -31.68 8.32 -14.32
C SER A 241 -32.85 9.27 -14.02
N PHE A 242 -33.12 10.19 -14.94
CA PHE A 242 -34.28 11.09 -14.91
C PHE A 242 -35.42 10.48 -15.73
N ILE A 243 -36.66 10.61 -15.25
CA ILE A 243 -37.86 10.16 -15.97
C ILE A 243 -38.16 11.14 -17.11
N THR A 244 -38.70 10.62 -18.21
CA THR A 244 -39.21 11.28 -19.43
C THR A 244 -39.97 12.61 -19.20
N PRO A 245 -40.11 13.49 -20.21
CA PRO A 245 -40.32 14.92 -20.00
C PRO A 245 -41.66 15.28 -19.33
N ALA A 246 -41.53 15.83 -18.12
CA ALA A 246 -42.31 16.88 -17.46
C ALA A 246 -43.83 16.68 -17.26
N GLU A 247 -44.20 16.42 -16.01
CA GLU A 247 -45.35 17.09 -15.39
C GLU A 247 -44.81 18.05 -14.32
N VAL A 248 -45.13 19.34 -14.46
CA VAL A 248 -44.60 20.42 -13.60
C VAL A 248 -45.36 20.42 -12.27
N VAL A 249 -44.66 20.06 -11.19
CA VAL A 249 -45.20 20.13 -9.81
C VAL A 249 -45.67 21.56 -9.51
N THR A 250 -46.95 21.73 -9.18
CA THR A 250 -47.53 23.05 -8.94
C THR A 250 -47.11 23.62 -7.58
N PRO A 251 -47.09 24.97 -7.40
CA PRO A 251 -46.70 25.59 -6.12
C PRO A 251 -47.52 25.10 -4.90
N SER A 252 -48.75 24.67 -5.13
CA SER A 252 -49.65 24.09 -4.12
C SER A 252 -49.17 22.73 -3.60
N GLU A 253 -48.57 21.89 -4.45
CA GLU A 253 -48.04 20.58 -4.07
C GLU A 253 -46.74 20.71 -3.28
N LEU A 254 -45.90 21.67 -3.65
CA LEU A 254 -44.68 22.01 -2.92
C LEU A 254 -45.00 22.48 -1.49
N GLU A 255 -46.04 23.28 -1.32
CA GLU A 255 -46.48 23.77 0.00
C GLU A 255 -47.06 22.63 0.87
N ASN A 256 -47.80 21.70 0.27
CA ASN A 256 -48.31 20.51 0.97
C ASN A 256 -47.18 19.55 1.39
N MET A 257 -46.14 19.40 0.56
CA MET A 257 -44.96 18.63 0.91
C MET A 257 -44.12 19.29 2.00
N ARG A 258 -43.98 20.63 1.97
CA ARG A 258 -43.34 21.40 3.05
C ARG A 258 -44.03 21.18 4.39
N ARG A 259 -45.37 21.14 4.40
CA ARG A 259 -46.16 20.82 5.61
C ARG A 259 -45.90 19.40 6.10
N ARG A 260 -45.81 18.40 5.22
CA ARG A 260 -45.48 17.01 5.59
C ARG A 260 -44.10 16.90 6.22
N LEU A 261 -43.07 17.52 5.64
CA LEU A 261 -41.72 17.55 6.21
C LEU A 261 -41.68 18.26 7.58
N SER A 262 -42.45 19.34 7.74
CA SER A 262 -42.59 20.03 9.03
C SER A 262 -43.24 19.17 10.12
N ARG A 263 -44.08 18.20 9.72
CA ARG A 263 -44.75 17.25 10.61
C ARG A 263 -43.80 16.15 11.06
N VAL A 264 -43.03 15.58 10.13
CA VAL A 264 -41.98 14.58 10.42
C VAL A 264 -40.93 15.16 11.37
N ARG A 265 -40.46 16.40 11.14
CA ARG A 265 -39.52 17.10 12.04
C ARG A 265 -40.10 17.30 13.44
N ARG A 266 -41.40 17.57 13.58
CA ARG A 266 -42.08 17.71 14.87
C ARG A 266 -42.15 16.39 15.63
N GLU A 267 -42.37 15.28 14.93
CA GLU A 267 -42.41 13.94 15.53
C GLU A 267 -41.03 13.51 16.04
N SER A 268 -39.94 13.81 15.30
CA SER A 268 -38.58 13.50 15.75
C SER A 268 -38.16 14.32 16.98
N VAL A 269 -38.53 15.60 17.03
CA VAL A 269 -38.32 16.46 18.21
C VAL A 269 -39.12 15.95 19.42
N GLY A 270 -40.32 15.42 19.19
CA GLY A 270 -41.15 14.79 20.23
C GLY A 270 -40.57 13.48 20.78
N LEU A 271 -39.77 12.76 20.00
CA LEU A 271 -39.07 11.56 20.46
C LEU A 271 -37.89 11.92 21.37
N VAL A 272 -37.09 12.92 20.98
CA VAL A 272 -35.96 13.41 21.81
C VAL A 272 -36.45 14.01 23.14
N ARG A 273 -37.61 14.69 23.13
CA ARG A 273 -38.24 15.22 24.36
C ARG A 273 -38.69 14.13 25.35
N ARG A 274 -38.89 12.89 24.90
CA ARG A 274 -39.29 11.75 25.76
C ARG A 274 -38.12 11.06 26.45
N VAL A 275 -36.88 11.36 26.06
CA VAL A 275 -35.65 10.79 26.64
C VAL A 275 -35.00 11.75 27.65
N ASP A 276 -35.63 12.89 27.92
CA ASP A 276 -35.14 13.89 28.87
C ASP A 276 -35.60 13.51 30.29
N ALA A 277 -34.76 12.74 31.00
CA ALA A 277 -35.06 12.16 32.32
C ALA A 277 -34.91 13.14 33.50
N PHE A 278 -34.66 14.43 33.24
CA PHE A 278 -34.39 15.43 34.27
C PHE A 278 -35.47 16.54 34.29
N PRO A 279 -36.03 16.87 35.47
CA PRO A 279 -36.97 17.99 35.61
C PRO A 279 -36.25 19.30 35.27
N LYS A 280 -36.80 20.04 34.30
CA LYS A 280 -36.23 21.33 33.90
C LYS A 280 -36.52 22.37 34.96
N LEU A 281 -35.46 23.00 35.46
CA LEU A 281 -35.58 24.14 36.35
C LEU A 281 -36.42 25.25 35.67
N PRO A 282 -37.24 26.00 36.44
CA PRO A 282 -37.94 27.18 35.95
C PRO A 282 -36.96 28.13 35.24
N ASP A 283 -37.40 28.77 34.15
CA ASP A 283 -36.55 29.67 33.36
C ASP A 283 -35.99 30.84 34.20
N ASP A 284 -36.65 31.20 35.30
CA ASP A 284 -36.21 32.23 36.26
C ASP A 284 -34.96 31.85 37.06
N CYS A 285 -34.63 30.56 37.15
CA CYS A 285 -33.40 30.07 37.79
C CYS A 285 -32.29 29.77 36.76
N ARG A 286 -32.45 30.19 35.50
CA ARG A 286 -31.58 29.80 34.38
C ARG A 286 -30.92 31.00 33.72
N GLU A 287 -29.71 31.35 34.16
CA GLU A 287 -28.87 32.31 33.45
C GLU A 287 -28.33 31.70 32.14
N LYS A 288 -28.82 32.19 31.00
CA LYS A 288 -28.36 31.77 29.67
C LYS A 288 -27.19 32.66 29.24
N SER A 289 -25.96 32.25 29.55
CA SER A 289 -24.75 32.92 29.05
C SER A 289 -24.32 32.36 27.68
N THR A 290 -24.17 33.24 26.69
CA THR A 290 -23.64 32.90 25.35
C THR A 290 -22.21 32.36 25.42
N THR A 291 -21.41 32.88 26.36
CA THR A 291 -20.05 32.42 26.64
C THR A 291 -20.06 30.99 27.23
N GLY A 292 -20.99 30.70 28.15
CA GLY A 292 -21.14 29.36 28.74
C GLY A 292 -21.57 28.30 27.71
N ALA A 293 -22.45 28.67 26.78
CA ALA A 293 -22.86 27.79 25.67
C ALA A 293 -21.68 27.47 24.73
N THR A 294 -20.85 28.47 24.42
CA THR A 294 -19.67 28.30 23.55
C THR A 294 -18.62 27.39 24.19
N VAL A 295 -18.32 27.60 25.47
CA VAL A 295 -17.38 26.75 26.23
C VAL A 295 -17.87 25.31 26.31
N SER A 296 -19.15 25.10 26.56
CA SER A 296 -19.75 23.76 26.60
C SER A 296 -19.61 23.03 25.27
N LEU A 297 -19.89 23.72 24.15
CA LEU A 297 -19.74 23.16 22.80
C LEU A 297 -18.28 22.76 22.51
N LEU A 298 -17.32 23.62 22.88
CA LEU A 298 -15.89 23.34 22.72
C LEU A 298 -15.44 22.13 23.56
N CYS A 299 -15.91 22.02 24.81
CA CYS A 299 -15.62 20.88 25.67
C CYS A 299 -16.19 19.58 25.10
N PHE A 300 -17.43 19.56 24.62
CA PHE A 300 -18.01 18.38 23.97
C PHE A 300 -17.26 17.99 22.69
N ALA A 301 -16.86 18.95 21.87
CA ALA A 301 -16.05 18.70 20.69
C ALA A 301 -14.68 18.11 21.06
N ALA A 302 -14.02 18.67 22.08
CA ALA A 302 -12.74 18.16 22.58
C ALA A 302 -12.85 16.73 23.13
N ILE A 303 -13.87 16.43 23.93
CA ILE A 303 -14.15 15.07 24.43
C ILE A 303 -14.37 14.13 23.25
N ALA A 304 -15.19 14.50 22.28
CA ALA A 304 -15.47 13.65 21.12
C ALA A 304 -14.19 13.33 20.32
N ILE A 305 -13.33 14.32 20.07
CA ILE A 305 -12.06 14.12 19.37
C ILE A 305 -11.13 13.21 20.17
N LEU A 306 -10.93 13.48 21.47
CA LEU A 306 -10.04 12.71 22.33
C LEU A 306 -10.51 11.27 22.51
N VAL A 307 -11.81 11.06 22.79
CA VAL A 307 -12.42 9.73 22.89
C VAL A 307 -12.26 8.97 21.57
N THR A 308 -12.58 9.59 20.43
CA THR A 308 -12.41 8.94 19.12
C THR A 308 -10.95 8.54 18.89
N SER A 309 -10.00 9.42 19.23
CA SER A 309 -8.57 9.13 19.11
C SER A 309 -8.11 7.98 20.01
N GLU A 310 -8.62 7.90 21.25
CA GLU A 310 -8.22 6.86 22.19
C GLU A 310 -8.85 5.51 21.81
N VAL A 311 -10.09 5.51 21.30
CA VAL A 311 -10.74 4.31 20.74
C VAL A 311 -9.97 3.81 19.50
N GLN A 312 -9.56 4.71 18.60
CA GLN A 312 -8.71 4.35 17.46
C GLN A 312 -7.34 3.80 17.93
N ARG A 313 -6.75 4.40 18.97
CA ARG A 313 -5.49 3.94 19.56
C ARG A 313 -5.63 2.59 20.28
N TYR A 314 -6.78 2.32 20.87
CA TYR A 314 -7.11 1.04 21.51
C TYR A 314 -7.22 -0.08 20.47
N GLY A 315 -7.83 0.20 19.32
CA GLY A 315 -7.90 -0.75 18.21
C GLY A 315 -6.54 -1.10 17.58
N ARG A 316 -5.49 -0.34 17.86
CA ARG A 316 -4.11 -0.65 17.43
C ARG A 316 -3.37 -1.42 18.52
N SER A 317 -2.90 -2.61 18.17
CA SER A 317 -1.96 -3.40 18.97
C SER A 317 -0.57 -2.76 18.96
N GLU A 318 0.22 -3.06 19.98
CA GLU A 318 1.59 -2.57 20.13
C GLU A 318 2.57 -3.74 20.14
N ILE A 319 3.71 -3.60 19.45
CA ILE A 319 4.78 -4.60 19.50
C ILE A 319 5.65 -4.33 20.73
N ARG A 320 5.83 -5.34 21.58
CA ARG A 320 6.74 -5.32 22.72
C ARG A 320 7.97 -6.16 22.45
N TYR A 321 9.11 -5.65 22.90
CA TYR A 321 10.42 -6.32 22.83
C TYR A 321 10.86 -6.59 24.27
N GLN A 322 10.94 -7.86 24.64
CA GLN A 322 11.44 -8.31 25.94
C GLN A 322 12.78 -9.00 25.73
N TYR A 323 13.72 -8.76 26.64
CA TYR A 323 15.06 -9.33 26.58
C TYR A 323 15.21 -10.31 27.73
N GLU A 324 15.63 -11.53 27.43
CA GLU A 324 15.92 -12.55 28.42
C GLU A 324 17.28 -13.20 28.15
N VAL A 325 17.79 -13.97 29.12
CA VAL A 325 19.00 -14.77 28.92
C VAL A 325 18.64 -16.01 28.13
N ASP A 326 19.42 -16.31 27.08
CA ASP A 326 19.26 -17.54 26.31
C ASP A 326 19.64 -18.75 27.17
N LYS A 327 18.68 -19.66 27.40
CA LYS A 327 18.86 -20.88 28.20
C LYS A 327 19.06 -22.13 27.34
N GLU A 328 18.87 -22.03 26.03
CA GLU A 328 18.88 -23.19 25.13
C GLU A 328 20.27 -23.36 24.51
N VAL A 329 21.14 -24.06 25.24
CA VAL A 329 22.56 -24.24 24.91
C VAL A 329 22.79 -25.37 23.88
N SER A 330 21.84 -26.32 23.73
CA SER A 330 22.04 -27.56 22.95
C SER A 330 21.29 -27.61 21.61
N GLU A 331 20.78 -26.48 21.13
CA GLU A 331 20.08 -26.42 19.84
C GLU A 331 21.09 -26.34 18.68
N LYS A 332 20.79 -26.94 17.53
CA LYS A 332 21.55 -26.67 16.30
C LYS A 332 21.03 -25.40 15.64
N LEU A 333 21.90 -24.70 14.90
CA LEU A 333 21.58 -23.47 14.22
C LEU A 333 21.54 -23.68 12.71
N ASN A 334 20.40 -23.38 12.09
CA ASN A 334 20.29 -23.41 10.63
C ASN A 334 20.86 -22.14 10.03
N MET A 335 21.98 -22.24 9.31
CA MET A 335 22.61 -21.14 8.58
C MET A 335 22.27 -21.25 7.09
N SER A 336 21.69 -20.20 6.50
CA SER A 336 21.48 -20.12 5.05
C SER A 336 22.46 -19.12 4.45
N VAL A 337 23.22 -19.58 3.47
CA VAL A 337 24.25 -18.79 2.77
C VAL A 337 23.93 -18.77 1.28
N ASP A 338 24.04 -17.60 0.66
CA ASP A 338 24.03 -17.39 -0.78
C ASP A 338 24.95 -16.20 -1.09
N ILE A 339 26.17 -16.48 -1.52
CA ILE A 339 27.23 -15.50 -1.76
C ILE A 339 27.85 -15.79 -3.13
N THR A 340 27.99 -14.77 -3.95
CA THR A 340 28.64 -14.85 -5.26
C THR A 340 29.97 -14.08 -5.23
N VAL A 341 31.06 -14.72 -5.64
CA VAL A 341 32.42 -14.12 -5.69
C VAL A 341 32.88 -14.00 -7.14
N ALA A 342 33.54 -12.91 -7.50
CA ALA A 342 34.05 -12.59 -8.85
C ALA A 342 35.29 -13.40 -9.24
N MET A 343 35.26 -14.72 -9.03
CA MET A 343 36.29 -15.67 -9.45
C MET A 343 35.64 -17.00 -9.86
N PRO A 344 36.19 -17.73 -10.84
CA PRO A 344 35.75 -19.08 -11.17
C PRO A 344 35.91 -20.06 -10.00
N CYS A 345 34.98 -21.01 -9.85
CA CYS A 345 34.96 -21.99 -8.74
C CYS A 345 36.19 -22.90 -8.65
N GLU A 346 37.03 -22.96 -9.68
CA GLU A 346 38.30 -23.69 -9.65
C GLU A 346 39.36 -23.00 -8.78
N TYR A 347 39.25 -21.68 -8.62
CA TYR A 347 40.23 -20.84 -7.93
C TYR A 347 39.76 -20.35 -6.56
N VAL A 348 38.54 -20.68 -6.13
CA VAL A 348 37.97 -20.22 -4.87
C VAL A 348 37.22 -21.34 -4.17
N GLY A 349 37.41 -21.43 -2.86
CA GLY A 349 36.74 -22.42 -2.01
C GLY A 349 36.12 -21.74 -0.80
N ALA A 350 34.99 -22.28 -0.35
CA ALA A 350 34.29 -21.81 0.83
C ALA A 350 34.10 -22.94 1.85
N ASP A 351 34.24 -22.62 3.12
CA ASP A 351 34.00 -23.54 4.21
C ASP A 351 33.58 -22.84 5.50
N VAL A 352 32.83 -23.57 6.32
CA VAL A 352 32.43 -23.13 7.65
C VAL A 352 33.16 -23.98 8.67
N THR A 353 33.79 -23.33 9.63
CA THR A 353 34.39 -23.99 10.79
C THR A 353 33.86 -23.39 12.07
N ASN A 354 33.83 -24.19 13.14
CA ASN A 354 33.44 -23.71 14.45
C ASN A 354 34.58 -23.84 15.47
N SER A 355 34.39 -23.25 16.65
CA SER A 355 35.35 -23.33 17.75
C SER A 355 35.58 -24.76 18.28
N LEU A 356 34.69 -25.71 17.94
CA LEU A 356 34.81 -27.14 18.29
C LEU A 356 35.65 -27.94 17.26
N GLY A 357 36.03 -27.32 16.14
CA GLY A 357 36.77 -27.98 15.06
C GLY A 357 35.90 -28.79 14.09
N HIS A 358 34.57 -28.68 14.17
CA HIS A 358 33.66 -29.21 13.16
C HIS A 358 33.70 -28.35 11.90
N TYR A 359 33.42 -28.99 10.76
CA TYR A 359 33.58 -28.44 9.43
C TYR A 359 32.36 -28.74 8.57
N TRP A 360 31.93 -27.76 7.78
CA TRP A 360 30.87 -27.89 6.78
C TRP A 360 31.30 -27.26 5.46
N SER A 361 31.03 -27.94 4.35
CA SER A 361 31.26 -27.42 3.00
C SER A 361 29.98 -26.83 2.39
N LEU A 362 30.14 -25.79 1.58
CA LEU A 362 29.06 -25.18 0.79
C LEU A 362 29.07 -25.74 -0.63
N ARG A 363 27.91 -25.67 -1.30
CA ARG A 363 27.82 -26.02 -2.72
C ARG A 363 28.29 -24.84 -3.56
N ASP A 364 29.17 -25.10 -4.50
CA ASP A 364 29.67 -24.16 -5.49
C ASP A 364 28.95 -24.32 -6.84
N GLN A 365 28.70 -23.22 -7.53
CA GLN A 365 28.10 -23.20 -8.86
C GLN A 365 28.72 -22.07 -9.69
N MET A 366 29.23 -22.39 -10.89
CA MET A 366 29.71 -21.39 -11.84
C MET A 366 28.56 -20.45 -12.27
N THR A 367 28.80 -19.14 -12.22
CA THR A 367 27.80 -18.11 -12.54
C THR A 367 28.44 -16.85 -13.10
N TYR A 368 27.61 -15.83 -13.33
CA TYR A 368 28.02 -14.48 -13.72
C TYR A 368 28.08 -13.56 -12.51
N PHE A 369 29.14 -12.75 -12.42
CA PHE A 369 29.23 -11.74 -11.36
C PHE A 369 28.23 -10.61 -11.58
N GLU A 370 28.20 -10.08 -12.81
CA GLU A 370 27.37 -8.94 -13.18
C GLU A 370 25.88 -9.33 -13.24
N LEU A 371 25.06 -8.57 -12.51
CA LEU A 371 23.62 -8.70 -12.55
C LEU A 371 23.02 -8.09 -13.81
N THR A 372 21.89 -8.64 -14.26
CA THR A 372 21.05 -8.00 -15.28
C THR A 372 20.50 -6.66 -14.78
N GLU A 373 20.13 -5.76 -15.70
CA GLU A 373 19.55 -4.46 -15.30
C GLU A 373 18.27 -4.59 -14.46
N LYS A 374 17.48 -5.65 -14.69
CA LYS A 374 16.31 -5.95 -13.86
C LYS A 374 16.73 -6.30 -12.43
N GLN A 375 17.68 -7.21 -12.27
CA GLN A 375 18.20 -7.62 -10.96
C GLN A 375 18.88 -6.46 -10.23
N LYS A 376 19.66 -5.62 -10.92
CA LYS A 376 20.24 -4.39 -10.34
C LYS A 376 19.17 -3.43 -9.82
N ARG A 377 18.03 -3.30 -10.53
CA ARG A 377 16.90 -2.48 -10.05
C ARG A 377 16.27 -3.08 -8.80
N GLU A 378 16.10 -4.39 -8.74
CA GLU A 378 15.58 -5.10 -7.57
C GLU A 378 16.51 -4.97 -6.36
N GLN A 379 17.82 -5.15 -6.56
CA GLN A 379 18.84 -4.96 -5.52
C GLN A 379 18.83 -3.54 -4.97
N ARG A 380 18.79 -2.52 -5.84
CA ARG A 380 18.70 -1.10 -5.41
C ARG A 380 17.44 -0.82 -4.59
N LYS A 381 16.30 -1.41 -4.97
CA LYS A 381 15.06 -1.31 -4.18
C LYS A 381 15.24 -1.95 -2.80
N LEU A 382 15.81 -3.16 -2.74
CA LEU A 382 16.07 -3.86 -1.48
C LEU A 382 16.97 -3.04 -0.55
N GLN A 383 18.08 -2.50 -1.07
CA GLN A 383 18.99 -1.65 -0.29
C GLN A 383 18.29 -0.38 0.22
N SER A 384 17.44 0.25 -0.60
CA SER A 384 16.66 1.43 -0.18
C SER A 384 15.65 1.11 0.93
N LEU A 385 14.97 -0.04 0.82
CA LEU A 385 14.03 -0.53 1.81
C LEU A 385 14.73 -0.84 3.14
N ARG A 386 15.89 -1.52 3.08
CA ARG A 386 16.74 -1.81 4.24
C ARG A 386 17.11 -0.55 5.00
N ARG A 387 17.61 0.48 4.30
CA ARG A 387 17.95 1.77 4.89
C ARG A 387 16.75 2.43 5.55
N ALA A 388 15.58 2.41 4.91
CA ALA A 388 14.36 2.98 5.47
C ALA A 388 13.87 2.25 6.73
N ILE A 389 13.91 0.92 6.75
CA ILE A 389 13.54 0.09 7.91
C ILE A 389 14.50 0.34 9.08
N ASN A 390 15.81 0.36 8.80
CA ASN A 390 16.82 0.57 9.84
C ASN A 390 16.81 1.99 10.40
N ALA A 391 16.40 2.99 9.61
CA ALA A 391 16.29 4.37 10.06
C ALA A 391 15.07 4.63 10.98
N LYS A 392 14.00 3.82 10.87
CA LYS A 392 12.75 4.06 11.61
C LYS A 392 12.20 2.80 12.24
N ARG A 393 12.31 2.70 13.57
CA ARG A 393 11.74 1.60 14.37
C ARG A 393 10.24 1.39 14.13
N SER A 394 9.47 2.46 14.00
CA SER A 394 8.01 2.37 13.75
C SER A 394 7.66 1.67 12.43
N LEU A 395 8.53 1.74 11.42
CA LEU A 395 8.32 1.04 10.16
C LEU A 395 8.48 -0.48 10.35
N ARG A 396 9.45 -0.89 11.17
CA ARG A 396 9.68 -2.30 11.50
C ARG A 396 8.49 -2.93 12.22
N ASP A 397 7.91 -2.20 13.18
CA ASP A 397 6.75 -2.68 13.93
C ASP A 397 5.53 -2.88 13.00
N VAL A 398 5.31 -1.95 12.07
CA VAL A 398 4.23 -2.07 11.06
C VAL A 398 4.45 -3.27 10.15
N ILE A 399 5.69 -3.52 9.71
CA ILE A 399 6.01 -4.67 8.86
C ILE A 399 5.70 -5.99 9.60
N LEU A 400 6.15 -6.12 10.85
CA LEU A 400 5.89 -7.28 11.70
C LEU A 400 4.38 -7.49 11.95
N GLN A 401 3.62 -6.42 12.20
CA GLN A 401 2.16 -6.49 12.36
C GLN A 401 1.44 -6.87 11.06
N SER A 402 1.93 -6.38 9.92
CA SER A 402 1.32 -6.63 8.62
C SER A 402 1.50 -8.07 8.14
N GLY A 403 2.52 -8.78 8.64
CA GLY A 403 2.86 -10.10 8.14
C GLY A 403 3.42 -10.08 6.71
N LEU A 404 3.96 -8.94 6.27
CA LEU A 404 4.48 -8.78 4.92
C LEU A 404 5.64 -9.77 4.70
N ASP A 405 5.50 -10.62 3.70
CA ASP A 405 6.55 -11.58 3.33
C ASP A 405 7.71 -10.89 2.63
N THR A 406 8.70 -10.49 3.43
CA THR A 406 9.98 -9.96 2.96
C THR A 406 10.88 -11.05 2.39
N SER A 407 10.57 -12.34 2.56
CA SER A 407 11.41 -13.45 2.07
C SER A 407 11.49 -13.50 0.53
N ARG A 408 10.52 -12.87 -0.15
CA ARG A 408 10.44 -12.74 -1.61
C ARG A 408 11.41 -11.71 -2.21
N THR A 409 12.16 -10.97 -1.41
CA THR A 409 13.09 -9.96 -1.93
C THR A 409 14.44 -10.51 -2.38
N VAL A 410 14.64 -11.84 -2.37
CA VAL A 410 15.87 -12.41 -2.91
C VAL A 410 15.90 -12.30 -4.41
N ILE A 411 17.02 -11.78 -4.91
CA ILE A 411 17.34 -11.68 -6.31
C ILE A 411 17.29 -13.09 -6.89
N ARG A 412 16.27 -13.36 -7.70
CA ARG A 412 16.17 -14.64 -8.39
C ARG A 412 17.22 -14.65 -9.50
N HIS A 413 18.16 -15.58 -9.40
CA HIS A 413 19.15 -15.81 -10.43
C HIS A 413 18.46 -16.42 -11.66
N ASP A 414 18.42 -15.64 -12.74
CA ASP A 414 17.93 -16.12 -14.03
C ASP A 414 19.15 -16.50 -14.89
N HIS A 415 19.30 -17.79 -15.16
CA HIS A 415 20.43 -18.33 -15.93
C HIS A 415 20.28 -18.11 -17.44
N THR A 416 19.15 -17.55 -17.90
CA THR A 416 18.76 -17.61 -19.32
C THR A 416 19.16 -16.38 -20.16
N THR A 417 19.73 -15.32 -19.58
CA THR A 417 19.90 -14.05 -20.30
C THR A 417 21.34 -13.60 -20.57
N LEU A 418 22.37 -14.30 -20.07
CA LEU A 418 23.79 -13.94 -20.23
C LEU A 418 24.59 -14.93 -21.10
N TYR A 419 23.96 -15.52 -22.12
CA TYR A 419 24.55 -16.56 -23.00
C TYR A 419 25.78 -16.16 -23.83
N LYS A 420 26.29 -14.91 -23.71
CA LYS A 420 27.43 -14.42 -24.52
C LYS A 420 28.73 -14.20 -23.74
N LYS A 421 28.71 -14.22 -22.42
CA LYS A 421 29.91 -14.05 -21.58
C LYS A 421 30.36 -15.42 -21.07
N GLN A 422 31.67 -15.63 -20.93
CA GLN A 422 32.19 -16.75 -20.15
C GLN A 422 31.84 -16.52 -18.67
N VAL A 423 31.48 -17.59 -17.97
CA VAL A 423 31.22 -17.54 -16.53
C VAL A 423 32.48 -17.04 -15.80
N ASP A 424 32.32 -15.97 -15.02
CA ASP A 424 33.40 -15.22 -14.39
C ASP A 424 33.30 -15.20 -12.86
N ALA A 425 32.34 -15.94 -12.29
CA ALA A 425 32.06 -15.95 -10.86
C ALA A 425 31.71 -17.34 -10.32
N CYS A 426 31.82 -17.47 -9.00
CA CYS A 426 31.44 -18.66 -8.26
C CYS A 426 30.40 -18.31 -7.20
N ARG A 427 29.28 -19.04 -7.21
CA ARG A 427 28.20 -18.90 -6.24
C ARG A 427 28.28 -20.01 -5.19
N PHE A 428 28.52 -19.62 -3.96
CA PHE A 428 28.46 -20.48 -2.78
C PHE A 428 27.07 -20.38 -2.15
N HIS A 429 26.33 -21.48 -2.14
CA HIS A 429 24.97 -21.49 -1.64
C HIS A 429 24.63 -22.78 -0.89
N GLY A 430 23.72 -22.68 0.08
CA GLY A 430 23.24 -23.84 0.83
C GLY A 430 22.56 -23.48 2.14
N GLN A 431 21.88 -24.47 2.70
CA GLN A 431 21.40 -24.44 4.08
C GLN A 431 22.22 -25.46 4.87
N LEU A 432 22.92 -24.99 5.89
CA LEU A 432 23.79 -25.77 6.75
C LEU A 432 23.19 -25.85 8.15
N GLU A 433 23.11 -27.04 8.70
CA GLU A 433 22.76 -27.25 10.11
C GLU A 433 24.07 -27.28 10.92
N ILE A 434 24.44 -26.13 11.47
CA ILE A 434 25.70 -25.93 12.21
C ILE A 434 25.45 -26.01 13.72
N ASP A 435 26.51 -26.22 14.50
CA ASP A 435 26.39 -26.14 15.95
C ASP A 435 26.14 -24.69 16.38
N LYS A 436 25.31 -24.49 17.41
CA LYS A 436 25.07 -23.19 18.03
C LYS A 436 26.24 -22.79 18.93
N VAL A 437 27.39 -22.56 18.30
CA VAL A 437 28.62 -22.04 18.90
C VAL A 437 29.23 -21.01 17.95
N SER A 438 30.17 -20.21 18.45
CA SER A 438 30.90 -19.27 17.59
C SER A 438 31.70 -20.00 16.51
N GLY A 439 31.75 -19.42 15.31
CA GLY A 439 32.44 -20.00 14.17
C GLY A 439 32.74 -18.98 13.09
N THR A 440 33.37 -19.44 12.02
CA THR A 440 33.81 -18.60 10.91
C THR A 440 33.51 -19.29 9.58
N LEU A 441 32.90 -18.53 8.66
CA LEU A 441 32.83 -18.87 7.25
C LEU A 441 34.02 -18.22 6.55
N HIS A 442 34.85 -19.03 5.91
CA HIS A 442 36.00 -18.60 5.14
C HIS A 442 35.73 -18.79 3.66
N ILE A 443 36.06 -17.79 2.85
CA ILE A 443 36.13 -17.90 1.40
C ILE A 443 37.52 -17.42 0.99
N MET A 444 38.37 -18.34 0.56
CA MET A 444 39.77 -18.07 0.21
C MET A 444 40.11 -18.61 -1.18
N ALA A 445 41.25 -18.17 -1.70
CA ALA A 445 41.79 -18.67 -2.95
C ALA A 445 42.21 -20.15 -2.81
N GLY A 446 41.87 -20.97 -3.81
CA GLY A 446 42.08 -22.41 -3.82
C GLY A 446 40.89 -23.22 -3.29
N ARG A 447 40.81 -24.49 -3.70
CA ARG A 447 39.75 -25.40 -3.24
C ARG A 447 39.95 -25.73 -1.77
N SER A 448 38.88 -25.62 -0.98
CA SER A 448 38.87 -26.07 0.41
C SER A 448 38.87 -27.60 0.45
N VAL A 449 39.89 -28.19 1.07
CA VAL A 449 39.98 -29.64 1.27
C VAL A 449 40.30 -29.91 2.74
N GLN A 450 39.58 -30.84 3.33
CA GLN A 450 39.79 -31.27 4.70
C GLN A 450 41.01 -32.20 4.77
N HIS A 451 41.95 -31.91 5.69
CA HIS A 451 43.08 -32.80 5.97
C HIS A 451 43.27 -32.93 7.49
N GLY A 452 42.89 -34.10 8.03
CA GLY A 452 42.93 -34.36 9.47
C GLY A 452 42.00 -33.43 10.27
N SER A 453 42.49 -32.86 11.36
CA SER A 453 41.76 -31.89 12.21
C SER A 453 41.79 -30.44 11.69
N GLY A 454 42.26 -30.23 10.46
CA GLY A 454 42.35 -28.91 9.83
C GLY A 454 41.72 -28.86 8.44
N HIS A 455 41.55 -27.65 7.90
CA HIS A 455 41.19 -27.40 6.51
C HIS A 455 42.33 -26.62 5.85
N ASN A 456 42.68 -27.01 4.63
CA ASN A 456 43.67 -26.29 3.83
C ASN A 456 43.01 -25.89 2.51
N HIS A 457 43.33 -24.69 2.04
CA HIS A 457 43.00 -24.29 0.68
C HIS A 457 44.16 -24.68 -0.23
N TYR A 458 43.92 -25.61 -1.14
CA TYR A 458 44.90 -26.00 -2.15
C TYR A 458 44.72 -25.13 -3.39
N LEU A 459 45.76 -24.38 -3.73
CA LEU A 459 45.84 -23.65 -4.98
C LEU A 459 45.97 -24.66 -6.15
N ALA A 460 45.34 -24.36 -7.28
CA ALA A 460 45.41 -25.21 -8.46
C ALA A 460 46.89 -25.36 -8.92
N PRO A 461 47.37 -26.58 -9.24
CA PRO A 461 48.77 -26.84 -9.63
C PRO A 461 49.26 -26.02 -10.83
N ASP A 462 48.38 -25.69 -11.77
CA ASP A 462 48.70 -24.90 -12.98
C ASP A 462 49.16 -23.46 -12.70
N LEU A 463 48.91 -22.94 -11.49
CA LEU A 463 49.31 -21.58 -11.09
C LEU A 463 50.66 -21.53 -10.36
N LEU A 464 51.26 -22.67 -10.03
CA LEU A 464 52.60 -22.74 -9.45
C LEU A 464 53.72 -22.61 -10.50
N GLN A 465 53.37 -22.52 -11.79
CA GLN A 465 54.30 -22.45 -12.92
C GLN A 465 54.35 -21.07 -13.61
N SER A 466 53.56 -20.08 -13.17
CA SER A 466 53.61 -18.72 -13.73
C SER A 466 54.57 -17.83 -12.94
N ASP A 467 55.51 -17.18 -13.65
CA ASP A 467 56.48 -16.22 -13.08
C ASP A 467 55.84 -14.90 -12.57
N GLU A 468 54.55 -14.67 -12.86
CA GLU A 468 53.80 -13.49 -12.45
C GLU A 468 53.01 -13.73 -11.14
N PRO A 469 52.98 -12.75 -10.20
CA PRO A 469 52.17 -12.86 -9.00
C PRO A 469 50.68 -12.88 -9.34
N VAL A 470 50.02 -14.03 -9.14
CA VAL A 470 48.58 -14.19 -9.35
C VAL A 470 47.82 -13.26 -8.38
N THR A 471 47.01 -12.36 -8.93
CA THR A 471 46.13 -11.47 -8.16
C THR A 471 44.71 -12.04 -8.13
N TYR A 472 44.13 -12.17 -6.93
CA TYR A 472 42.79 -12.72 -6.73
C TYR A 472 41.76 -11.60 -6.55
N ASN A 473 40.61 -11.72 -7.22
CA ASN A 473 39.52 -10.74 -7.12
C ASN A 473 38.46 -11.19 -6.11
N PHE A 474 38.54 -10.71 -4.88
CA PHE A 474 37.54 -10.99 -3.83
C PHE A 474 36.32 -10.05 -3.87
N SER A 475 36.06 -9.37 -4.99
CA SER A 475 34.77 -8.70 -5.20
C SER A 475 33.64 -9.71 -5.04
N HIS A 476 32.62 -9.37 -4.26
CA HIS A 476 31.57 -10.32 -3.90
C HIS A 476 30.23 -9.64 -3.67
N ARG A 477 29.18 -10.44 -3.81
CA ARG A 477 27.80 -10.07 -3.52
C ARG A 477 27.22 -11.08 -2.54
N ILE A 478 26.64 -10.57 -1.45
CA ILE A 478 25.92 -11.36 -0.47
C ILE A 478 24.43 -11.29 -0.85
N ASP A 479 23.95 -12.31 -1.55
CA ASP A 479 22.55 -12.40 -1.95
C ASP A 479 21.66 -12.70 -0.75
N ARG A 480 22.11 -13.61 0.13
CA ARG A 480 21.43 -13.94 1.39
C ARG A 480 22.41 -14.45 2.44
N LEU A 481 22.27 -13.92 3.66
CA LEU A 481 22.86 -14.51 4.86
C LEU A 481 21.85 -14.48 5.99
N SER A 482 21.43 -15.65 6.48
CA SER A 482 20.45 -15.73 7.56
C SER A 482 20.71 -16.90 8.53
N PHE A 483 20.25 -16.74 9.76
CA PHE A 483 20.38 -17.72 10.82
C PHE A 483 18.97 -18.06 11.36
N GLY A 484 18.67 -19.35 11.52
CA GLY A 484 17.35 -19.86 11.91
C GLY A 484 16.31 -19.86 10.77
N ALA A 485 15.03 -19.92 11.14
CA ALA A 485 13.94 -19.96 10.17
C ALA A 485 13.74 -18.61 9.47
N LEU A 486 13.49 -18.67 8.15
CA LEU A 486 13.08 -17.51 7.35
C LEU A 486 11.72 -17.03 7.84
N THR A 487 11.70 -15.83 8.43
CA THR A 487 10.50 -15.25 9.03
C THR A 487 10.10 -13.98 8.28
N PRO A 488 8.86 -13.89 7.77
CA PRO A 488 8.31 -12.68 7.17
C PRO A 488 8.50 -11.44 8.05
N GLY A 489 8.98 -10.35 7.47
CA GLY A 489 9.11 -9.06 8.13
C GLY A 489 10.45 -8.83 8.84
N ILE A 490 11.35 -9.80 8.84
CA ILE A 490 12.75 -9.60 9.21
C ILE A 490 13.58 -9.50 7.93
N LEU A 491 14.42 -8.47 7.86
CA LEU A 491 15.37 -8.24 6.78
C LEU A 491 16.77 -8.22 7.37
N ASN A 492 17.69 -9.02 6.82
CA ASN A 492 19.03 -9.14 7.39
C ASN A 492 19.93 -7.99 6.91
N PRO A 493 20.90 -7.54 7.73
CA PRO A 493 21.77 -6.43 7.38
C PRO A 493 22.59 -6.62 6.10
N LEU A 494 23.03 -7.84 5.81
CA LEU A 494 23.91 -8.17 4.66
C LEU A 494 23.16 -8.59 3.39
N ASP A 495 21.84 -8.76 3.45
CA ASP A 495 21.07 -9.18 2.27
C ASP A 495 21.14 -8.11 1.16
N GLY A 496 21.55 -8.54 -0.03
CA GLY A 496 21.70 -7.70 -1.23
C GLY A 496 22.89 -6.75 -1.18
N GLU A 497 23.89 -7.02 -0.34
CA GLU A 497 25.13 -6.25 -0.28
C GLU A 497 26.10 -6.66 -1.39
N GLU A 498 26.80 -5.68 -1.96
CA GLU A 498 27.78 -5.88 -3.03
C GLU A 498 29.02 -5.04 -2.73
N LYS A 499 30.19 -5.66 -2.82
CA LYS A 499 31.50 -5.05 -2.65
C LYS A 499 32.33 -5.32 -3.90
N ASN A 500 32.65 -4.25 -4.62
CA ASN A 500 33.47 -4.31 -5.82
C ASN A 500 34.76 -3.53 -5.55
N THR A 501 35.88 -4.06 -6.02
CA THR A 501 37.19 -3.45 -5.88
C THR A 501 38.02 -3.68 -7.13
N ASP A 502 38.85 -2.69 -7.46
CA ASP A 502 39.82 -2.78 -8.56
C ASP A 502 41.16 -3.34 -8.09
N THR A 503 41.40 -3.39 -6.77
CA THR A 503 42.63 -3.94 -6.19
C THR A 503 42.48 -5.43 -5.91
N GLY A 504 43.35 -6.25 -6.48
CA GLY A 504 43.44 -7.67 -6.12
C GLY A 504 43.89 -7.89 -4.68
N ASN A 505 43.65 -9.10 -4.15
CA ASN A 505 44.10 -9.54 -2.83
C ASN A 505 43.54 -8.73 -1.65
N MET A 506 42.24 -8.43 -1.68
CA MET A 506 41.55 -7.81 -0.56
C MET A 506 41.18 -8.80 0.54
N LEU A 507 41.27 -8.35 1.79
CA LEU A 507 40.72 -8.98 2.97
C LEU A 507 39.41 -8.27 3.36
N TYR A 508 38.30 -9.00 3.31
CA TYR A 508 37.00 -8.57 3.81
C TYR A 508 36.66 -9.36 5.07
N GLN A 509 36.40 -8.65 6.17
CA GLN A 509 36.05 -9.25 7.45
C GLN A 509 34.71 -8.72 7.94
N TYR A 510 33.76 -9.63 8.11
CA TYR A 510 32.43 -9.39 8.66
C TYR A 510 32.35 -10.04 10.03
N VAL A 511 32.20 -9.22 11.07
CA VAL A 511 31.93 -9.70 12.43
C VAL A 511 30.44 -9.62 12.67
N VAL A 512 29.80 -10.78 12.79
CA VAL A 512 28.36 -10.96 12.88
C VAL A 512 27.97 -11.37 14.29
N GLN A 513 27.19 -10.55 14.98
CA GLN A 513 26.67 -10.87 16.30
C GLN A 513 25.24 -11.38 16.18
N VAL A 514 25.04 -12.69 16.38
CA VAL A 514 23.77 -13.40 16.19
C VAL A 514 22.97 -13.41 17.50
N VAL A 515 21.71 -13.00 17.43
CA VAL A 515 20.79 -12.83 18.56
C VAL A 515 19.54 -13.69 18.35
N PRO A 516 19.33 -14.74 19.17
CA PRO A 516 18.10 -15.52 19.14
C PRO A 516 16.86 -14.64 19.33
N THR A 517 15.88 -14.79 18.46
CA THR A 517 14.66 -13.99 18.45
C THR A 517 13.43 -14.88 18.28
N THR A 518 12.51 -14.79 19.23
CA THR A 518 11.18 -15.41 19.07
C THR A 518 10.18 -14.33 18.68
N VAL A 519 9.51 -14.52 17.55
CA VAL A 519 8.46 -13.61 17.05
C VAL A 519 7.11 -14.28 17.26
N ARG A 520 6.22 -13.60 17.99
CA ARG A 520 4.84 -14.02 18.23
C ARG A 520 3.90 -12.83 18.06
N THR A 521 3.42 -12.67 16.84
CA THR A 521 2.37 -11.71 16.47
C THR A 521 1.07 -12.43 16.16
N ARG A 522 -0.01 -11.70 15.89
CA ARG A 522 -1.30 -12.29 15.46
C ARG A 522 -1.20 -13.04 14.14
N ARG A 523 -0.22 -12.71 13.28
CA ARG A 523 -0.06 -13.26 11.92
C ARG A 523 1.16 -14.16 11.77
N ILE A 524 2.21 -13.95 12.57
CA ILE A 524 3.50 -14.62 12.45
C ILE A 524 3.85 -15.24 13.80
N SER A 525 4.20 -16.52 13.79
CA SER A 525 4.82 -17.20 14.93
C SER A 525 6.03 -17.97 14.43
N ALA A 526 7.23 -17.57 14.83
CA ALA A 526 8.47 -18.21 14.41
C ALA A 526 9.63 -17.96 15.38
N GLN A 527 10.55 -18.92 15.44
CA GLN A 527 11.85 -18.78 16.08
C GLN A 527 12.90 -18.53 15.01
N THR A 528 13.66 -17.46 15.15
CA THR A 528 14.61 -16.98 14.14
C THR A 528 15.77 -16.28 14.83
N HIS A 529 16.79 -15.88 14.08
CA HIS A 529 17.91 -15.15 14.64
C HIS A 529 18.10 -13.86 13.87
N GLN A 530 18.22 -12.77 14.60
CA GLN A 530 18.64 -11.49 14.06
C GLN A 530 20.14 -11.37 14.22
N PHE A 531 20.77 -10.48 13.47
CA PHE A 531 22.16 -10.17 13.71
C PHE A 531 22.49 -8.72 13.43
N ALA A 532 23.57 -8.26 14.06
CA ALA A 532 24.25 -7.01 13.74
C ALA A 532 25.60 -7.33 13.09
N VAL A 533 26.09 -6.42 12.26
CA VAL A 533 27.34 -6.63 11.51
C VAL A 533 28.28 -5.46 11.68
N THR A 534 29.55 -5.78 11.86
CA THR A 534 30.67 -4.84 11.76
C THR A 534 31.56 -5.28 10.59
N GLU A 535 31.86 -4.35 9.70
CA GLU A 535 32.63 -4.61 8.49
C GLU A 535 34.04 -4.01 8.60
N ARG A 536 35.03 -4.73 8.09
CA ARG A 536 36.40 -4.25 7.93
C ARG A 536 36.96 -4.72 6.59
N GLU A 537 37.63 -3.81 5.88
CA GLU A 537 38.30 -4.09 4.62
C GLU A 537 39.76 -3.66 4.68
N LYS A 538 40.65 -4.43 4.06
CA LYS A 538 42.08 -4.14 4.00
C LYS A 538 42.71 -4.75 2.75
N ALA A 539 43.53 -3.99 2.03
CA ALA A 539 44.39 -4.53 0.98
C ALA A 539 45.55 -5.33 1.62
N VAL A 540 45.76 -6.56 1.16
CA VAL A 540 46.88 -7.39 1.62
C VAL A 540 48.02 -7.28 0.60
N GLU A 541 49.12 -6.66 1.02
CA GLU A 541 50.34 -6.64 0.23
C GLU A 541 50.91 -8.07 0.14
N ALA A 542 51.11 -8.56 -1.09
CA ALA A 542 51.69 -9.86 -1.36
C ALA A 542 53.20 -9.84 -1.03
N ALA A 543 53.55 -9.97 0.25
CA ALA A 543 54.95 -10.13 0.65
C ALA A 543 55.39 -11.58 0.35
N TYR A 544 56.17 -11.73 -0.73
CA TYR A 544 57.04 -12.88 -1.06
C TYR A 544 56.83 -14.14 -0.20
N GLY A 545 55.95 -15.03 -0.65
CA GLY A 545 55.96 -16.46 -0.28
C GLY A 545 55.68 -16.82 1.18
N ARG A 546 55.30 -15.89 2.07
CA ARG A 546 54.87 -16.23 3.44
C ARG A 546 53.63 -15.44 3.86
N VAL A 547 52.49 -16.11 3.77
CA VAL A 547 51.22 -15.64 4.34
C VAL A 547 51.35 -15.60 5.88
N ARG A 548 51.68 -14.43 6.45
CA ARG A 548 51.45 -14.17 7.89
C ARG A 548 49.96 -13.96 8.10
N SER A 549 49.42 -14.44 9.23
CA SER A 549 48.03 -14.25 9.69
C SER A 549 47.30 -13.06 9.06
N GLY A 550 46.25 -13.35 8.30
CA GLY A 550 45.46 -12.39 7.51
C GLY A 550 45.60 -12.59 6.01
N ALA A 551 45.33 -13.80 5.50
CA ALA A 551 45.32 -14.06 4.07
C ALA A 551 44.21 -13.24 3.38
N ALA A 552 44.41 -12.86 2.12
CA ALA A 552 43.36 -12.25 1.32
C ALA A 552 42.19 -13.23 1.17
N GLY A 553 40.96 -12.73 1.29
CA GLY A 553 39.78 -13.57 1.39
C GLY A 553 38.59 -12.86 2.03
N ILE A 554 37.47 -13.55 2.08
CA ILE A 554 36.24 -13.09 2.73
C ILE A 554 36.04 -13.95 3.99
N TYR A 555 35.93 -13.29 5.13
CA TYR A 555 35.82 -13.92 6.44
C TYR A 555 34.55 -13.42 7.12
N ILE A 556 33.60 -14.32 7.38
CA ILE A 556 32.40 -14.02 8.15
C ILE A 556 32.49 -14.74 9.48
N ALA A 557 32.95 -14.03 10.51
CA ALA A 557 33.01 -14.52 11.88
C ALA A 557 31.67 -14.27 12.56
N PHE A 558 31.02 -15.33 13.04
CA PHE A 558 29.74 -15.23 13.74
C PHE A 558 29.88 -15.63 15.21
N GLU A 559 29.33 -14.80 16.09
CA GLU A 559 29.32 -14.99 17.53
C GLU A 559 27.89 -14.94 18.05
N LEU A 560 27.54 -15.82 18.99
CA LEU A 560 26.22 -15.87 19.59
C LEU A 560 26.13 -14.92 20.78
N SER A 561 25.05 -14.15 20.83
CA SER A 561 24.68 -13.35 21.99
C SER A 561 24.07 -14.22 23.08
N SER A 562 24.41 -13.92 24.34
CA SER A 562 23.77 -14.52 25.51
C SER A 562 22.36 -13.99 25.80
N ILE A 563 21.90 -13.02 25.00
CA ILE A 563 20.59 -12.39 25.13
C ILE A 563 19.67 -12.91 24.03
N ARG A 564 18.44 -13.25 24.41
CA ARG A 564 17.33 -13.61 23.55
C ARG A 564 16.28 -12.50 23.54
N VAL A 565 15.69 -12.25 22.37
CA VAL A 565 14.65 -11.23 22.17
C VAL A 565 13.30 -11.90 21.94
N HIS A 566 12.32 -11.60 22.79
CA HIS A 566 10.92 -11.94 22.57
C HIS A 566 10.18 -10.76 21.99
N ILE A 567 9.65 -10.93 20.78
CA ILE A 567 8.82 -9.95 20.09
C ILE A 567 7.38 -10.42 20.18
N SER A 568 6.59 -9.78 21.03
CA SER A 568 5.17 -10.08 21.23
C SER A 568 4.27 -8.94 20.73
N GLU A 569 3.14 -9.29 20.12
CA GLU A 569 2.06 -8.33 19.87
C GLU A 569 1.10 -8.30 21.06
N GLU A 570 1.08 -7.20 21.81
CA GLU A 570 0.23 -7.04 22.99
C GLU A 570 -1.04 -6.24 22.66
N GLU A 571 -2.16 -6.75 23.17
CA GLU A 571 -3.45 -6.08 23.15
C GLU A 571 -3.72 -5.39 24.47
N LYS A 572 -4.35 -4.21 24.42
CA LYS A 572 -4.75 -3.50 25.63
C LYS A 572 -6.04 -4.11 26.16
N SER A 573 -6.13 -4.30 27.47
CA SER A 573 -7.37 -4.76 28.11
C SER A 573 -8.47 -3.70 28.03
N LEU A 574 -9.73 -4.14 28.10
CA LEU A 574 -10.88 -3.21 28.14
C LEU A 574 -10.83 -2.29 29.36
N GLY A 575 -10.29 -2.76 30.49
CA GLY A 575 -10.07 -1.94 31.69
C GLY A 575 -9.11 -0.78 31.44
N HIS A 576 -8.05 -1.00 30.66
CA HIS A 576 -7.14 0.08 30.26
C HIS A 576 -7.87 1.16 29.45
N LEU A 577 -8.76 0.79 28.53
CA LEU A 577 -9.59 1.74 27.80
C LEU A 577 -10.52 2.51 28.74
N ALA A 578 -11.21 1.81 29.64
CA ALA A 578 -12.15 2.43 30.58
C ALA A 578 -11.47 3.50 31.45
N VAL A 579 -10.31 3.19 32.05
CA VAL A 579 -9.54 4.16 32.85
C VAL A 579 -9.14 5.39 32.03
N ARG A 580 -8.74 5.20 30.77
CA ARG A 580 -8.34 6.29 29.87
C ARG A 580 -9.52 7.17 29.47
N LEU A 581 -10.68 6.57 29.18
CA LEU A 581 -11.91 7.30 28.87
C LEU A 581 -12.40 8.10 30.08
N CYS A 582 -12.41 7.51 31.29
CA CYS A 582 -12.73 8.22 32.53
C CYS A 582 -11.77 9.40 32.76
N GLY A 583 -10.47 9.21 32.53
CA GLY A 583 -9.48 10.28 32.63
C GLY A 583 -9.70 11.43 31.64
N ILE A 584 -10.08 11.13 30.40
CA ILE A 584 -10.39 12.15 29.38
C ILE A 584 -11.62 12.96 29.78
N ILE A 585 -12.72 12.28 30.15
CA ILE A 585 -13.98 12.96 30.52
C ILE A 585 -13.78 13.79 31.79
N GLY A 586 -13.16 13.20 32.82
CA GLY A 586 -12.86 13.88 34.08
C GLY A 586 -11.92 15.08 33.90
N GLY A 587 -10.86 14.93 33.10
CA GLY A 587 -9.90 16.00 32.82
C GLY A 587 -10.50 17.18 32.04
N VAL A 588 -11.37 16.93 31.06
CA VAL A 588 -12.05 18.03 30.35
C VAL A 588 -13.09 18.71 31.25
N TYR A 589 -13.79 17.95 32.10
CA TYR A 589 -14.77 18.51 33.03
C TYR A 589 -14.13 19.42 34.09
N THR A 590 -12.98 19.04 34.66
CA THR A 590 -12.30 19.89 35.64
C THR A 590 -11.69 21.15 35.01
N THR A 591 -11.23 21.06 33.76
CA THR A 591 -10.62 22.18 33.05
C THR A 591 -11.66 23.15 32.44
N SER A 592 -12.92 22.73 32.28
CA SER A 592 -13.96 23.60 31.68
C SER A 592 -14.25 24.86 32.50
N GLY A 593 -14.15 24.78 33.84
CA GLY A 593 -14.33 25.94 34.72
C GLY A 593 -13.22 26.98 34.57
N VAL A 594 -11.97 26.52 34.45
CA VAL A 594 -10.82 27.39 34.16
C VAL A 594 -10.95 28.01 32.78
N LEU A 595 -11.37 27.22 31.79
CA LEU A 595 -11.60 27.69 30.42
C LEU A 595 -12.73 28.73 30.36
N TYR A 596 -13.80 28.54 31.13
CA TYR A 596 -14.88 29.51 31.26
C TYR A 596 -14.39 30.84 31.85
N SER A 597 -13.62 30.78 32.95
CA SER A 597 -13.06 31.99 33.56
C SER A 597 -12.14 32.75 32.59
N LEU A 598 -11.32 32.04 31.81
CA LEU A 598 -10.44 32.63 30.79
C LEU A 598 -11.21 33.25 29.63
N MET A 599 -12.24 32.56 29.13
CA MET A 599 -13.08 33.07 28.05
C MET A 599 -13.88 34.30 28.52
N ALA A 600 -14.38 34.29 29.76
CA ALA A 600 -15.09 35.42 30.34
C ALA A 600 -14.19 36.66 30.44
N THR A 601 -12.96 36.53 30.95
CA THR A 601 -12.02 37.66 31.03
C THR A 601 -11.60 38.17 29.66
N LEU A 602 -11.36 37.28 28.69
CA LEU A 602 -11.07 37.66 27.30
C LEU A 602 -12.22 38.42 26.66
N THR A 603 -13.46 37.95 26.80
CA THR A 603 -14.63 38.67 26.28
C THR A 603 -14.76 40.05 26.94
N ALA A 604 -14.57 40.15 28.26
CA ALA A 604 -14.63 41.41 28.98
C ALA A 604 -13.55 42.41 28.53
N GLN A 605 -12.33 41.95 28.22
CA GLN A 605 -11.26 42.79 27.69
C GLN A 605 -11.53 43.28 26.26
N ILE A 606 -12.13 42.44 25.41
CA ILE A 606 -12.49 42.81 24.03
C ILE A 606 -13.62 43.86 24.06
N PHE A 607 -14.69 43.62 24.81
CA PHE A 607 -15.79 44.59 24.91
C PHE A 607 -15.38 45.90 25.59
N LYS A 608 -14.43 45.89 26.55
CA LYS A 608 -13.84 47.12 27.10
C LYS A 608 -13.04 47.90 26.05
N LYS A 609 -12.32 47.23 25.17
CA LYS A 609 -11.61 47.87 24.06
C LYS A 609 -12.58 48.48 23.05
N ASP A 610 -13.64 47.77 22.70
CA ASP A 610 -14.65 48.25 21.76
C ASP A 610 -15.39 49.48 22.31
N ALA A 611 -15.74 49.47 23.60
CA ALA A 611 -16.33 50.64 24.27
C ALA A 611 -15.38 51.84 24.30
N ALA A 612 -14.10 51.63 24.61
CA ALA A 612 -13.09 52.71 24.59
C ALA A 612 -12.84 53.27 23.18
N VAL A 613 -12.93 52.44 22.14
CA VAL A 613 -12.83 52.89 20.73
C VAL A 613 -14.06 53.69 20.31
N GLN A 614 -15.24 53.31 20.80
CA GLN A 614 -16.50 54.00 20.51
C GLN A 614 -16.57 55.37 21.20
N GLU A 615 -16.08 55.46 22.45
CA GLU A 615 -15.97 56.71 23.22
C GLU A 615 -14.94 57.68 22.59
N LEU A 616 -13.85 57.15 22.02
CA LEU A 616 -12.88 57.91 21.21
C LEU A 616 -13.46 58.38 19.85
N GLN A 617 -14.43 57.65 19.27
CA GLN A 617 -15.08 58.08 18.03
C GLN A 617 -16.15 59.13 18.27
N GLU A 618 -16.90 59.04 19.38
CA GLU A 618 -17.88 60.06 19.75
C GLU A 618 -17.23 61.40 20.11
N THR A 619 -16.11 61.39 20.84
CA THR A 619 -15.33 62.60 21.17
C THR A 619 -14.74 63.30 19.93
N VAL A 620 -14.35 62.55 18.88
CA VAL A 620 -13.87 63.12 17.60
C VAL A 620 -15.02 63.70 16.77
N THR A 621 -16.26 63.20 16.92
CA THR A 621 -17.42 63.75 16.20
C THR A 621 -18.05 64.98 16.86
N THR A 622 -17.88 65.18 18.17
CA THR A 622 -18.42 66.35 18.88
C THR A 622 -17.59 67.62 18.76
N ASP A 623 -16.33 67.54 18.34
CA ASP A 623 -15.43 68.71 18.19
C ASP A 623 -15.62 69.48 16.85
N GLY A 624 -16.64 69.12 16.05
CA GLY A 624 -16.91 69.70 14.73
C GLY A 624 -17.88 70.89 14.69
N SER A 625 -18.40 71.39 15.82
CA SER A 625 -19.37 72.51 15.82
C SER A 625 -19.18 73.51 16.98
N VAL A 626 -18.29 74.48 16.73
CA VAL A 626 -18.28 75.91 17.12
C VAL A 626 -18.97 76.35 18.43
N GLN A 627 -18.19 76.87 19.39
CA GLN A 627 -18.33 78.26 19.89
C GLN A 627 -17.18 78.72 20.80
N GLU A 628 -16.79 79.99 20.59
CA GLU A 628 -15.94 80.82 21.46
C GLU A 628 -16.43 80.82 22.91
N GLN A 629 -15.51 80.68 23.88
CA GLN A 629 -15.30 81.68 24.94
C GLN A 629 -14.10 81.31 25.83
N GLU A 630 -13.29 82.34 26.09
CA GLU A 630 -12.29 82.41 27.15
C GLU A 630 -12.85 81.95 28.50
N GLU A 631 -12.07 81.23 29.29
CA GLU A 631 -11.60 81.71 30.60
C GLU A 631 -10.89 80.59 31.40
N THR A 632 -9.63 80.88 31.73
CA THR A 632 -8.98 80.67 33.02
C THR A 632 -9.18 79.40 33.87
N LEU A 633 -8.00 78.87 34.22
CA LEU A 633 -7.52 78.56 35.58
C LEU A 633 -7.44 77.09 36.04
N THR A 634 -6.22 76.79 36.50
CA THR A 634 -5.82 75.94 37.64
C THR A 634 -5.92 74.42 37.54
N VAL A 635 -4.77 73.81 37.24
CA VAL A 635 -3.98 72.98 38.17
C VAL A 635 -4.70 72.60 39.48
N GLU A 636 -4.91 71.30 39.70
CA GLU A 636 -4.45 70.62 40.92
C GLU A 636 -4.44 69.10 40.79
N LEU A 637 -3.46 68.50 41.47
CA LEU A 637 -3.21 67.07 41.63
C LEU A 637 -4.30 66.40 42.46
N HIS A 638 -4.60 65.12 42.15
CA HIS A 638 -4.40 64.06 43.15
C HIS A 638 -4.19 62.68 42.54
#